data_AF-A0A933CIG7-F1
#
_entry.id   AF-A0A933CIG7-F1
#
_cell.length_a   1.000
_cell.length_b   1.000
_cell.length_c   1.000
_cell.angle_alpha   90.00
_cell.angle_beta   90.00
_cell.angle_gamma   90.00
#
_symmetry.space_group_name_H-M   'P 1'
#
loop_
_entity.id
_entity.type
_entity.pdbx_description
1 polymer ?
#
loop_
_entity_poly.entity_id
_entity_poly.type
_entity_poly.pdbx_seq_one_letter_code
_entity_poly.pdbx_strand_id
1 'polypeptide(L)'
;MADGETKFKLIQGQYAAGHFDDEDLYDLLVRSIERNPRYYFEQITKSDLLKYMWRRFQAYPEALARALVRVSPELFYGNPEWVTRLIIRLQSDKRLGAELGMITIAPRRGTGAGSAHLAIRIDESLLSAIPREVQDLDVECRMRELLFWYSRDRDLGGQFAQECIQDAANAYEARVWSAARDQMERYFDTSYDRTVPQLNGRLFPAVHVRWWLERSRSEMRVLNIGDTGTYKTSYSAIAMREAGCRRVLVFCAPNARQNWARELRLYYPHLRVMGRIEVIESARDVEVLSANAEFLIVGYTTLIHRSVIDALKNQEIDGIIWDESQYGKNVIGSSPAKRALGALEIIHAHAPRVKKIVANSATPWENSPEEIAALACVLRPELFPDPKSFLRSGAYASPRFLRALLETCILDIGLHEVRDLPSVTPKPWEDLFGAVAVDMTLTQSALYQHLLDHVPEQDEGDDSLRVVNGVDGSQKVRYLLYACDMPHVLERLAQYDWPPEVEAAFEDWRLSAKLVWLRETIDQAIGKAKIVVASGLYVQGVTQPVKDDDEILWIGRCLREWYGEESVLLLDGSVAIGEERDALITRWREEERARILLVSTKTCPDSINLSVTIKPNPTLQELLVIGFAMDWKPWKQFLGRFYREGLALPMRYLSLVLRHTVCEARMDLNRRKWTSQTRFRSRVPPTAEEWAEYSQDDANTLSGFMRSPEEWVSLINNDVRGAGESSATAYLDRDSGLSTNGEIFARSFLAAQEHMASGHIARHMRFAIQEGLIPGGILTDPTAILDAGCGPATLARTLALPVMGVDLNPWMIDVAREVAPELAVNSQKGKLSELPREWTDRFRLTVSSMVLDWTALGSAQESERLQCLRELIRVTDPHGLIWLTFNHSSMDESLFRAWTGALKHAGCELLPLTGLVVPVVETTKKTPSFAFWSIVFTPAGKSIDLQGHGSFRLRFDVSHMKARRARGTHTATPNGPEPVLYDRFVVKDPSARVEQTDTIAVRQTLLSELGRWARVEGKPIHIGQRVIDLFGNDWRTLERLQQRGIISWERP
;
A
#
# COMPACT_ATOMS: atom_id res chain seq x y z
N MET A 1 -38.23 -4.62 -0.50
CA MET A 1 -38.46 -4.95 0.92
C MET A 1 -38.85 -6.41 1.11
N ALA A 2 -39.86 -6.94 0.40
CA ALA A 2 -40.27 -8.36 0.52
C ALA A 2 -39.15 -9.38 0.23
N ASP A 3 -38.19 -9.06 -0.62
CA ASP A 3 -37.10 -9.98 -1.00
C ASP A 3 -36.08 -10.25 0.15
N GLY A 4 -35.79 -9.25 1.00
CA GLY A 4 -34.79 -9.38 2.07
C GLY A 4 -35.27 -10.25 3.24
N GLU A 5 -36.49 -10.02 3.72
CA GLU A 5 -37.09 -10.79 4.83
C GLU A 5 -37.34 -12.25 4.43
N THR A 6 -37.86 -12.49 3.23
CA THR A 6 -38.09 -13.85 2.71
C THR A 6 -36.78 -14.60 2.52
N LYS A 7 -35.74 -13.96 1.95
CA LYS A 7 -34.41 -14.56 1.83
C LYS A 7 -33.79 -14.87 3.19
N PHE A 8 -33.93 -13.97 4.16
CA PHE A 8 -33.42 -14.18 5.51
C PHE A 8 -34.08 -15.37 6.19
N LYS A 9 -35.42 -15.46 6.17
CA LYS A 9 -36.17 -16.62 6.72
C LYS A 9 -35.82 -17.92 6.00
N LEU A 10 -35.59 -17.87 4.69
CA LEU A 10 -35.14 -19.03 3.91
C LEU A 10 -33.75 -19.50 4.36
N ILE A 11 -32.78 -18.58 4.45
CA ILE A 11 -31.42 -18.88 4.91
C ILE A 11 -31.44 -19.48 6.32
N GLN A 12 -32.25 -18.91 7.21
CA GLN A 12 -32.46 -19.40 8.58
C GLN A 12 -32.99 -20.83 8.61
N GLY A 13 -34.01 -21.12 7.79
CA GLY A 13 -34.60 -22.45 7.67
C GLY A 13 -33.63 -23.48 7.11
N GLN A 14 -32.80 -23.10 6.14
CA GLN A 14 -31.79 -23.98 5.55
C GLN A 14 -30.65 -24.29 6.53
N TYR A 15 -30.16 -23.30 7.29
CA TYR A 15 -29.16 -23.51 8.33
C TYR A 15 -29.69 -24.40 9.47
N ALA A 16 -30.90 -24.13 9.97
CA ALA A 16 -31.53 -24.96 11.00
C ALA A 16 -31.77 -26.40 10.55
N ALA A 17 -31.94 -26.64 9.25
CA ALA A 17 -32.06 -27.96 8.65
C ALA A 17 -30.70 -28.65 8.37
N GLY A 18 -29.57 -27.99 8.67
CA GLY A 18 -28.23 -28.50 8.42
C GLY A 18 -27.83 -28.53 6.94
N HIS A 19 -28.53 -27.79 6.08
CA HIS A 19 -28.22 -27.67 4.65
C HIS A 19 -27.11 -26.66 4.35
N PHE A 20 -26.82 -25.78 5.30
CA PHE A 20 -25.68 -24.86 5.28
C PHE A 20 -24.81 -25.11 6.50
N ASP A 21 -23.50 -25.03 6.31
CA ASP A 21 -22.57 -24.86 7.42
C ASP A 21 -22.40 -23.37 7.76
N ASP A 22 -21.55 -23.09 8.76
CA ASP A 22 -21.30 -21.71 9.21
C ASP A 22 -20.65 -20.84 8.11
N GLU A 23 -19.93 -21.44 7.15
CA GLU A 23 -19.25 -20.75 6.04
C GLU A 23 -20.23 -20.40 4.91
N ASP A 24 -21.09 -21.34 4.51
CA ASP A 24 -22.19 -21.11 3.56
C ASP A 24 -23.12 -20.00 4.06
N LEU A 25 -23.45 -20.05 5.36
CA LEU A 25 -24.30 -19.06 6.00
C LEU A 25 -23.64 -17.67 5.97
N TYR A 26 -22.35 -17.59 6.26
CA TYR A 26 -21.57 -16.35 6.21
C TYR A 26 -21.62 -15.72 4.81
N ASP A 27 -21.32 -16.49 3.78
CA ASP A 27 -21.25 -16.01 2.39
C ASP A 27 -22.61 -15.49 1.88
N LEU A 28 -23.68 -16.22 2.18
CA LEU A 28 -25.05 -15.84 1.79
C LEU A 28 -25.51 -14.57 2.50
N LEU A 29 -25.18 -14.41 3.78
CA LEU A 29 -25.56 -13.23 4.56
C LEU A 29 -24.75 -11.99 4.17
N VAL A 30 -23.45 -12.12 3.88
CA VAL A 30 -22.62 -11.01 3.35
C VAL A 30 -23.21 -10.49 2.05
N ARG A 31 -23.49 -11.38 1.09
CA ARG A 31 -24.11 -11.00 -0.20
C ARG A 31 -25.51 -10.42 -0.01
N SER A 32 -26.27 -10.89 0.98
CA SER A 32 -27.58 -10.35 1.31
C SER A 32 -27.50 -8.91 1.82
N ILE A 33 -26.55 -8.60 2.72
CA ILE A 33 -26.33 -7.24 3.22
C ILE A 33 -25.88 -6.31 2.11
N GLU A 34 -24.89 -6.72 1.29
CA GLU A 34 -24.39 -5.90 0.19
C GLU A 34 -25.51 -5.48 -0.75
N ARG A 35 -26.49 -6.36 -0.94
CA ARG A 35 -27.66 -6.13 -1.79
C ARG A 35 -28.82 -5.45 -1.06
N ASN A 36 -28.88 -5.49 0.27
CA ASN A 36 -30.03 -5.03 1.07
C ASN A 36 -29.64 -4.26 2.35
N PRO A 37 -28.71 -3.28 2.33
CA PRO A 37 -28.25 -2.62 3.55
C PRO A 37 -29.39 -1.90 4.30
N ARG A 38 -30.38 -1.40 3.56
CA ARG A 38 -31.57 -0.74 4.09
C ARG A 38 -32.45 -1.65 4.95
N TYR A 39 -32.55 -2.95 4.63
CA TYR A 39 -33.32 -3.90 5.44
C TYR A 39 -32.70 -4.02 6.84
N TYR A 40 -31.40 -4.23 6.91
CA TYR A 40 -30.70 -4.39 8.18
C TYR A 40 -30.68 -3.09 8.99
N PHE A 41 -30.52 -1.94 8.32
CA PHE A 41 -30.74 -0.62 8.92
C PHE A 41 -32.14 -0.49 9.54
N GLU A 42 -33.18 -0.92 8.83
CA GLU A 42 -34.56 -0.94 9.34
C GLU A 42 -34.72 -1.89 10.53
N GLN A 43 -34.03 -3.03 10.57
CA GLN A 43 -34.07 -3.93 11.73
C GLN A 43 -33.43 -3.29 12.96
N ILE A 44 -32.26 -2.66 12.80
CA ILE A 44 -31.58 -1.93 13.88
C ILE A 44 -32.47 -0.78 14.38
N THR A 45 -33.13 -0.05 13.48
CA THR A 45 -34.00 1.08 13.83
C THR A 45 -35.43 0.67 14.27
N LYS A 46 -35.78 -0.62 14.22
CA LYS A 46 -37.03 -1.12 14.84
C LYS A 46 -36.83 -1.59 16.28
N SER A 47 -35.64 -2.05 16.64
CA SER A 47 -35.33 -2.51 18.00
C SER A 47 -34.70 -1.39 18.82
N ASP A 48 -35.41 -0.91 19.84
CA ASP A 48 -34.88 0.11 20.76
C ASP A 48 -33.62 -0.36 21.49
N LEU A 49 -33.48 -1.68 21.73
CA LEU A 49 -32.28 -2.27 22.32
C LEU A 49 -31.10 -2.20 21.36
N LEU A 50 -31.28 -2.52 20.07
CA LEU A 50 -30.21 -2.41 19.08
C LEU A 50 -29.81 -0.95 18.82
N LYS A 51 -30.76 -0.02 18.76
CA LYS A 51 -30.45 1.43 18.70
C LYS A 51 -29.65 1.88 19.92
N TYR A 52 -30.02 1.39 21.10
CA TYR A 52 -29.34 1.76 22.34
C TYR A 52 -27.90 1.22 22.34
N MET A 53 -27.68 -0.04 21.93
CA MET A 53 -26.34 -0.60 21.73
C MET A 53 -25.53 0.22 20.74
N TRP A 54 -26.11 0.53 19.57
CA TRP A 54 -25.50 1.35 18.53
C TRP A 54 -24.96 2.66 19.09
N ARG A 55 -25.80 3.42 19.77
CA ARG A 55 -25.39 4.67 20.39
C ARG A 55 -24.33 4.47 21.47
N ARG A 56 -24.53 3.47 22.34
CA ARG A 56 -23.70 3.27 23.53
C ARG A 56 -22.25 2.94 23.17
N PHE A 57 -22.07 2.15 22.13
CA PHE A 57 -20.76 1.69 21.66
C PHE A 57 -20.32 2.35 20.35
N GLN A 58 -20.90 3.47 19.92
CA GLN A 58 -20.52 4.11 18.66
C GLN A 58 -19.03 4.54 18.61
N ALA A 59 -18.46 4.90 19.76
CA ALA A 59 -17.04 5.21 19.92
C ALA A 59 -16.16 3.95 20.01
N TYR A 60 -16.78 2.77 20.10
CA TYR A 60 -16.16 1.46 20.26
C TYR A 60 -16.72 0.47 19.22
N PRO A 61 -16.43 0.61 17.92
CA PRO A 61 -17.03 -0.22 16.87
C PRO A 61 -16.94 -1.73 17.12
N GLU A 62 -15.86 -2.17 17.77
CA GLU A 62 -15.63 -3.55 18.20
C GLU A 62 -16.60 -4.01 19.28
N ALA A 63 -16.72 -3.22 20.34
CA ALA A 63 -17.64 -3.52 21.43
C ALA A 63 -19.09 -3.42 20.94
N LEU A 64 -19.36 -2.52 19.99
CA LEU A 64 -20.66 -2.42 19.34
C LEU A 64 -21.02 -3.72 18.62
N ALA A 65 -20.11 -4.24 17.80
CA ALA A 65 -20.35 -5.48 17.09
C ALA A 65 -20.64 -6.65 18.03
N ARG A 66 -19.80 -6.82 19.06
CA ARG A 66 -19.99 -7.85 20.09
C ARG A 66 -21.32 -7.67 20.82
N ALA A 67 -21.67 -6.43 21.18
CA ALA A 67 -22.93 -6.11 21.85
C ALA A 67 -24.16 -6.46 20.99
N LEU A 68 -24.15 -6.09 19.70
CA LEU A 68 -25.23 -6.38 18.76
C LEU A 68 -25.39 -7.89 18.54
N VAL A 69 -24.31 -8.66 18.39
CA VAL A 69 -24.37 -10.13 18.31
C VAL A 69 -25.00 -10.74 19.54
N ARG A 70 -24.63 -10.27 20.74
CA ARG A 70 -25.15 -10.81 21.99
C ARG A 70 -26.62 -10.46 22.20
N VAL A 71 -27.04 -9.29 21.74
CA VAL A 71 -28.41 -8.80 21.89
C VAL A 71 -29.38 -9.45 20.91
N SER A 72 -28.95 -9.70 19.67
CA SER A 72 -29.82 -10.23 18.62
C SER A 72 -29.07 -11.27 17.79
N PRO A 73 -28.62 -12.38 18.40
CA PRO A 73 -27.86 -13.42 17.71
C PRO A 73 -28.65 -14.03 16.55
N GLU A 74 -29.97 -13.91 16.52
CA GLU A 74 -30.82 -14.31 15.39
C GLU A 74 -30.67 -13.37 14.20
N LEU A 75 -30.56 -12.06 14.41
CA LEU A 75 -30.25 -11.12 13.35
C LEU A 75 -28.79 -11.31 12.94
N PHE A 76 -27.91 -11.52 13.91
CA PHE A 76 -26.45 -11.52 13.76
C PHE A 76 -25.70 -12.85 13.74
N TYR A 77 -26.43 -13.96 13.64
CA TYR A 77 -25.99 -15.36 13.62
C TYR A 77 -24.69 -15.65 14.38
N GLY A 78 -24.58 -15.12 15.61
CA GLY A 78 -23.43 -15.37 16.47
C GLY A 78 -22.08 -14.87 15.94
N ASN A 79 -22.04 -14.10 14.86
CA ASN A 79 -20.80 -13.75 14.17
C ASN A 79 -20.51 -12.23 14.26
N PRO A 80 -19.66 -11.78 15.21
CA PRO A 80 -19.22 -10.38 15.31
C PRO A 80 -18.59 -9.88 14.01
N GLU A 81 -18.08 -10.82 13.19
CA GLU A 81 -17.46 -10.47 11.93
C GLU A 81 -18.43 -9.84 10.93
N TRP A 82 -19.61 -10.43 10.90
CA TRP A 82 -20.71 -10.04 10.04
C TRP A 82 -21.30 -8.68 10.45
N VAL A 83 -21.46 -8.46 11.75
CA VAL A 83 -22.09 -7.24 12.31
C VAL A 83 -21.29 -6.00 12.01
N THR A 84 -19.97 -6.08 12.14
CA THR A 84 -19.18 -4.87 11.99
C THR A 84 -19.03 -4.46 10.53
N ARG A 85 -19.11 -5.40 9.57
CA ARG A 85 -19.23 -5.03 8.14
C ARG A 85 -20.48 -4.22 7.89
N LEU A 86 -21.59 -4.65 8.49
CA LEU A 86 -22.82 -3.87 8.49
C LEU A 86 -22.59 -2.50 9.13
N ILE A 87 -21.92 -2.43 10.29
CA ILE A 87 -21.60 -1.16 10.97
C ILE A 87 -20.80 -0.23 10.04
N ILE A 88 -19.68 -0.71 9.49
CA ILE A 88 -18.80 0.06 8.61
C ILE A 88 -19.55 0.50 7.35
N ARG A 89 -20.35 -0.37 6.75
CA ARG A 89 -21.13 -0.02 5.55
C ARG A 89 -22.18 1.02 5.85
N LEU A 90 -22.87 0.91 6.98
CA LEU A 90 -23.85 1.90 7.43
C LEU A 90 -23.20 3.24 7.80
N GLN A 91 -21.98 3.23 8.33
CA GLN A 91 -21.21 4.45 8.66
C GLN A 91 -20.58 5.13 7.43
N SER A 92 -20.10 4.34 6.46
CA SER A 92 -19.46 4.85 5.23
C SER A 92 -20.45 5.33 4.18
N ASP A 93 -21.67 4.78 4.16
CA ASP A 93 -22.77 5.32 3.38
C ASP A 93 -23.18 6.68 3.98
N LYS A 94 -22.71 7.78 3.37
CA LYS A 94 -22.97 9.16 3.84
C LYS A 94 -24.47 9.45 4.05
N ARG A 95 -25.36 8.75 3.33
CA ARG A 95 -26.81 8.95 3.43
C ARG A 95 -27.36 8.22 4.66
N LEU A 96 -27.03 6.95 4.83
CA LEU A 96 -27.49 6.15 5.99
C LEU A 96 -26.76 6.53 7.29
N GLY A 97 -25.48 6.87 7.22
CA GLY A 97 -24.68 7.32 8.37
C GLY A 97 -25.16 8.65 8.94
N ALA A 98 -25.64 9.56 8.10
CA ALA A 98 -26.29 10.79 8.53
C ALA A 98 -27.65 10.51 9.22
N GLU A 99 -28.39 9.49 8.76
CA GLU A 99 -29.66 9.06 9.37
C GLU A 99 -29.47 8.34 10.71
N LEU A 100 -28.35 7.63 10.93
CA LEU A 100 -27.96 7.07 12.24
C LEU A 100 -27.33 8.11 13.18
N GLY A 101 -26.95 9.28 12.67
CA GLY A 101 -26.25 10.36 13.36
C GLY A 101 -27.10 11.12 14.39
N MET A 102 -26.56 11.26 15.61
CA MET A 102 -27.18 11.84 16.82
C MET A 102 -28.62 11.40 17.07
N ILE A 103 -28.77 10.15 17.49
CA ILE A 103 -29.81 9.75 18.44
C ILE A 103 -29.68 10.72 19.62
N THR A 104 -30.64 11.62 19.84
CA THR A 104 -30.68 12.50 21.02
C THR A 104 -31.44 11.75 22.13
N ILE A 105 -30.84 11.64 23.33
CA ILE A 105 -31.61 11.21 24.52
C ILE A 105 -32.37 12.48 24.83
N ALA A 106 -33.68 12.50 24.61
CA ALA A 106 -34.47 13.61 25.11
C ALA A 106 -34.27 13.64 26.64
N PRO A 107 -33.64 14.69 27.21
CA PRO A 107 -33.74 14.89 28.65
C PRO A 107 -35.23 15.10 28.92
N ARG A 108 -35.74 14.64 30.06
CA ARG A 108 -37.13 14.89 30.49
C ARG A 108 -37.52 16.39 30.53
N ARG A 109 -36.61 17.33 30.22
CA ARG A 109 -36.79 18.78 30.30
C ARG A 109 -36.00 19.55 29.22
N GLY A 110 -36.38 19.40 27.94
CA GLY A 110 -35.82 20.26 26.88
C GLY A 110 -36.70 20.29 25.63
N THR A 111 -37.32 21.43 25.35
CA THR A 111 -38.15 21.71 24.16
C THR A 111 -37.28 22.08 22.96
N GLY A 112 -36.41 21.17 22.53
CA GLY A 112 -35.58 21.34 21.33
C GLY A 112 -36.14 20.53 20.16
N ALA A 113 -36.72 21.21 19.17
CA ALA A 113 -37.19 20.60 17.92
C ALA A 113 -36.01 20.42 16.94
N GLY A 114 -35.32 19.28 17.03
CA GLY A 114 -34.28 18.90 16.06
C GLY A 114 -33.90 17.42 16.21
N SER A 115 -34.12 16.63 15.16
CA SER A 115 -33.91 15.16 15.01
C SER A 115 -34.89 14.21 15.74
N ALA A 116 -36.20 14.34 15.46
CA ALA A 116 -37.25 13.50 16.05
C ALA A 116 -37.26 12.00 15.63
N HIS A 117 -36.40 11.54 14.72
CA HIS A 117 -36.54 10.20 14.13
C HIS A 117 -35.89 9.04 14.90
N LEU A 118 -35.14 9.31 15.98
CA LEU A 118 -34.49 8.24 16.77
C LEU A 118 -34.51 8.51 18.28
N ALA A 119 -35.53 9.16 18.84
CA ALA A 119 -35.64 9.28 20.30
C ALA A 119 -35.88 7.89 20.93
N ILE A 120 -34.87 7.32 21.58
CA ILE A 120 -35.01 6.07 22.35
C ILE A 120 -35.49 6.43 23.76
N ARG A 121 -36.65 5.88 24.16
CA ARG A 121 -37.07 5.97 25.56
C ARG A 121 -36.28 4.94 26.37
N ILE A 122 -35.32 5.41 27.16
CA ILE A 122 -34.59 4.56 28.09
C ILE A 122 -35.45 4.38 29.34
N ASP A 123 -36.01 3.19 29.52
CA ASP A 123 -36.74 2.78 30.72
C ASP A 123 -36.15 1.50 31.33
N GLU A 124 -36.64 1.12 32.50
CA GLU A 124 -36.13 -0.05 33.22
C GLU A 124 -36.29 -1.35 32.44
N SER A 125 -37.32 -1.45 31.59
CA SER A 125 -37.55 -2.61 30.73
C SER A 125 -36.41 -2.76 29.73
N LEU A 126 -36.09 -1.68 28.98
CA LEU A 126 -34.98 -1.67 28.03
C LEU A 126 -33.64 -2.01 28.68
N LEU A 127 -33.38 -1.42 29.86
CA LEU A 127 -32.13 -1.63 30.59
C LEU A 127 -32.02 -3.05 31.17
N SER A 128 -33.14 -3.65 31.58
CA SER A 128 -33.20 -5.03 32.05
C SER A 128 -33.01 -6.07 30.93
N ALA A 129 -33.26 -5.68 29.68
CA ALA A 129 -33.08 -6.52 28.50
C ALA A 129 -31.63 -6.61 28.02
N ILE A 130 -30.71 -5.79 28.57
CA ILE A 130 -29.29 -5.82 28.20
C ILE A 130 -28.62 -7.06 28.81
N PRO A 131 -28.09 -8.00 28.01
CA PRO A 131 -27.42 -9.19 28.52
C PRO A 131 -26.23 -8.84 29.40
N ARG A 132 -25.95 -9.65 30.44
CA ARG A 132 -24.87 -9.40 31.40
C ARG A 132 -23.51 -9.24 30.72
N GLU A 133 -23.24 -10.06 29.72
CA GLU A 133 -22.00 -10.04 28.94
C GLU A 133 -21.79 -8.70 28.21
N VAL A 134 -22.88 -8.04 27.84
CA VAL A 134 -22.85 -6.71 27.21
C VAL A 134 -22.64 -5.62 28.23
N GLN A 135 -23.15 -5.78 29.45
CA GLN A 135 -22.86 -4.89 30.57
C GLN A 135 -21.39 -4.98 30.97
N ASP A 136 -20.86 -6.20 31.10
CA ASP A 136 -19.44 -6.46 31.40
C ASP A 136 -18.53 -5.86 30.31
N LEU A 137 -18.96 -5.93 29.05
CA LEU A 137 -18.27 -5.29 27.93
C LEU A 137 -18.27 -3.75 28.01
N ASP A 138 -19.40 -3.14 28.39
CA ASP A 138 -19.48 -1.68 28.62
C ASP A 138 -18.57 -1.27 29.78
N VAL A 139 -18.58 -2.04 30.87
CA VAL A 139 -17.68 -1.85 32.01
C VAL A 139 -16.22 -1.95 31.56
N GLU A 140 -15.84 -2.94 30.75
CA GLU A 140 -14.47 -3.05 30.19
C GLU A 140 -14.12 -1.78 29.38
N CYS A 141 -15.03 -1.27 28.55
CA CYS A 141 -14.79 -0.05 27.78
C CYS A 141 -14.52 1.14 28.69
N ARG A 142 -15.33 1.33 29.74
CA ARG A 142 -15.15 2.42 30.71
C ARG A 142 -13.89 2.25 31.55
N MET A 143 -13.55 1.03 31.92
CA MET A 143 -12.29 0.74 32.60
C MET A 143 -11.09 1.18 31.75
N ARG A 144 -11.09 0.92 30.44
CA ARG A 144 -10.01 1.36 29.55
C ARG A 144 -9.89 2.88 29.49
N GLU A 145 -11.01 3.62 29.52
CA GLU A 145 -10.99 5.08 29.67
C GLU A 145 -10.39 5.52 31.01
N LEU A 146 -10.69 4.79 32.09
CA LEU A 146 -10.17 5.06 33.43
C LEU A 146 -8.68 4.69 33.59
N LEU A 147 -8.15 3.76 32.80
CA LEU A 147 -6.77 3.29 32.92
C LEU A 147 -5.76 4.45 32.81
N PHE A 148 -6.01 5.42 31.93
CA PHE A 148 -5.14 6.58 31.78
C PHE A 148 -5.01 7.37 33.08
N TRP A 149 -6.15 7.71 33.71
CA TRP A 149 -6.19 8.52 34.92
C TRP A 149 -5.63 7.77 36.13
N TYR A 150 -6.09 6.54 36.36
CA TYR A 150 -5.61 5.71 37.48
C TYR A 150 -4.14 5.30 37.35
N SER A 151 -3.60 5.23 36.13
CA SER A 151 -2.17 4.96 35.93
C SER A 151 -1.27 6.14 36.34
N ARG A 152 -1.84 7.35 36.43
CA ARG A 152 -1.14 8.54 36.92
C ARG A 152 -1.23 8.66 38.43
N ASP A 153 -2.47 8.60 38.92
CA ASP A 153 -2.80 8.85 40.31
C ASP A 153 -4.15 8.20 40.65
N ARG A 154 -4.22 7.53 41.81
CA ARG A 154 -5.43 6.83 42.26
C ARG A 154 -6.59 7.80 42.49
N ASP A 155 -6.31 8.91 43.16
CA ASP A 155 -7.33 9.89 43.56
C ASP A 155 -7.88 10.62 42.33
N LEU A 156 -7.00 10.98 41.38
CA LEU A 156 -7.41 11.58 40.10
C LEU A 156 -8.31 10.64 39.29
N GLY A 157 -7.98 9.35 39.24
CA GLY A 157 -8.82 8.33 38.61
C GLY A 157 -10.19 8.21 39.27
N GLY A 158 -10.22 8.19 40.60
CA GLY A 158 -11.46 8.15 41.37
C GLY A 158 -12.34 9.39 41.20
N GLN A 159 -11.73 10.58 41.15
CA GLN A 159 -12.42 11.85 40.89
C GLN A 159 -13.05 11.87 39.50
N PHE A 160 -12.26 11.56 38.46
CA PHE A 160 -12.77 11.51 37.08
C PHE A 160 -13.91 10.50 36.94
N ALA A 161 -13.77 9.31 37.54
CA ALA A 161 -14.85 8.32 37.54
C ALA A 161 -16.10 8.85 38.25
N GLN A 162 -15.95 9.58 39.36
CA GLN A 162 -17.07 10.16 40.10
C GLN A 162 -17.78 11.28 39.33
N GLU A 163 -17.04 12.11 38.58
CA GLU A 163 -17.59 13.09 37.64
C GLU A 163 -18.40 12.39 36.55
N CYS A 164 -17.86 11.35 35.91
CA CYS A 164 -18.60 10.57 34.90
C CYS A 164 -19.87 9.90 35.46
N ILE A 165 -19.88 9.47 36.73
CA ILE A 165 -21.07 8.93 37.39
C ILE A 165 -22.13 10.01 37.61
N GLN A 166 -21.72 11.24 37.96
CA GLN A 166 -22.64 12.37 38.20
C GLN A 166 -23.21 12.92 36.88
N ASP A 167 -22.40 12.95 35.83
CA ASP A 167 -22.77 13.43 34.50
C ASP A 167 -23.45 12.36 33.63
N ALA A 168 -23.59 11.13 34.14
CA ALA A 168 -24.22 10.03 33.44
C ALA A 168 -25.64 10.38 32.99
N ALA A 169 -25.97 10.09 31.72
CA ALA A 169 -27.25 10.47 31.14
C ALA A 169 -28.44 9.69 31.71
N ASN A 170 -28.19 8.54 32.35
CA ASN A 170 -29.20 7.68 32.97
C ASN A 170 -28.60 6.76 34.04
N ALA A 171 -29.46 6.08 34.80
CA ALA A 171 -29.06 5.21 35.90
C ALA A 171 -28.22 4.00 35.47
N TYR A 172 -28.42 3.46 34.26
CA TYR A 172 -27.59 2.36 33.76
C TYR A 172 -26.15 2.83 33.52
N GLU A 173 -25.97 3.97 32.87
CA GLU A 173 -24.65 4.56 32.62
C GLU A 173 -23.92 4.86 33.93
N ALA A 174 -24.62 5.45 34.91
CA ALA A 174 -24.07 5.67 36.25
C ALA A 174 -23.62 4.36 36.92
N ARG A 175 -24.40 3.28 36.79
CA ARG A 175 -24.03 1.94 37.30
C ARG A 175 -22.81 1.36 36.59
N VAL A 176 -22.70 1.50 35.26
CA VAL A 176 -21.55 1.01 34.49
C VAL A 176 -20.28 1.75 34.93
N TRP A 177 -20.33 3.08 35.05
CA TRP A 177 -19.20 3.86 35.56
C TRP A 177 -18.85 3.53 37.01
N SER A 178 -19.85 3.34 37.87
CA SER A 178 -19.63 2.88 39.25
C SER A 178 -18.96 1.51 39.28
N ALA A 179 -19.44 0.55 38.49
CA ALA A 179 -18.85 -0.78 38.42
C ALA A 179 -17.41 -0.75 37.89
N ALA A 180 -17.13 0.08 36.88
CA ALA A 180 -15.78 0.29 36.36
C ALA A 180 -14.86 0.88 37.42
N ARG A 181 -15.30 1.92 38.14
CA ARG A 181 -14.57 2.51 39.27
C ARG A 181 -14.31 1.48 40.37
N ASP A 182 -15.35 0.80 40.82
CA ASP A 182 -15.24 -0.18 41.91
C ASP A 182 -14.33 -1.36 41.53
N GLN A 183 -14.27 -1.71 40.24
CA GLN A 183 -13.31 -2.68 39.72
C GLN A 183 -11.88 -2.13 39.71
N MET A 184 -11.68 -0.88 39.33
CA MET A 184 -10.38 -0.21 39.40
C MET A 184 -9.87 -0.12 40.85
N GLU A 185 -10.71 0.31 41.79
CA GLU A 185 -10.36 0.37 43.23
C GLU A 185 -9.97 -1.01 43.79
N ARG A 186 -10.73 -2.05 43.45
CA ARG A 186 -10.39 -3.44 43.82
C ARG A 186 -9.00 -3.85 43.32
N TYR A 187 -8.58 -3.37 42.15
CA TYR A 187 -7.22 -3.64 41.68
C TYR A 187 -6.17 -2.99 42.56
N PHE A 188 -6.36 -1.76 43.04
CA PHE A 188 -5.41 -1.13 43.98
C PHE A 188 -5.29 -1.89 45.30
N ASP A 189 -6.41 -2.41 45.79
CA ASP A 189 -6.46 -3.12 47.08
C ASP A 189 -5.94 -4.56 46.99
N THR A 190 -5.74 -5.09 45.78
CA THR A 190 -5.14 -6.41 45.57
C THR A 190 -3.66 -6.38 45.98
N SER A 191 -3.24 -7.26 46.89
CA SER A 191 -1.82 -7.43 47.23
C SER A 191 -1.26 -8.65 46.49
N TYR A 192 0.01 -8.57 46.09
CA TYR A 192 0.71 -9.65 45.40
C TYR A 192 1.83 -10.17 46.29
N ASP A 193 1.81 -11.46 46.61
CA ASP A 193 2.74 -12.04 47.57
C ASP A 193 4.21 -11.81 47.16
N ARG A 194 5.05 -11.41 48.13
CA ARG A 194 6.49 -11.13 47.99
C ARG A 194 6.88 -10.14 46.89
N THR A 195 5.91 -9.44 46.31
CA THR A 195 6.13 -8.43 45.28
C THR A 195 6.26 -7.08 45.97
N VAL A 196 7.22 -6.25 45.56
CA VAL A 196 7.33 -4.89 46.10
C VAL A 196 6.04 -4.10 45.84
N PRO A 197 5.48 -3.38 46.82
CA PRO A 197 4.25 -2.61 46.61
C PRO A 197 4.49 -1.34 45.78
N GLN A 198 5.75 -0.89 45.69
CA GLN A 198 6.16 0.29 44.94
C GLN A 198 7.50 0.07 44.26
N LEU A 199 7.65 0.67 43.08
CA LEU A 199 8.90 0.71 42.32
C LEU A 199 9.15 2.16 41.87
N ASN A 200 10.33 2.71 42.17
CA ASN A 200 10.69 4.10 41.89
C ASN A 200 9.65 5.13 42.41
N GLY A 201 9.11 4.89 43.62
CA GLY A 201 8.13 5.78 44.25
C GLY A 201 6.72 5.72 43.66
N ARG A 202 6.44 4.77 42.76
CA ARG A 202 5.12 4.59 42.14
C ARG A 202 4.54 3.23 42.50
N LEU A 203 3.21 3.12 42.48
CA LEU A 203 2.52 1.85 42.71
C LEU A 203 3.03 0.76 41.77
N PHE A 204 3.33 -0.41 42.33
CA PHE A 204 3.74 -1.59 41.59
C PHE A 204 2.90 -2.83 41.98
N PRO A 205 2.49 -3.67 41.02
CA PRO A 205 2.46 -3.37 39.59
C PRO A 205 1.47 -2.24 39.27
N ALA A 206 1.64 -1.61 38.10
CA ALA A 206 0.72 -0.57 37.61
C ALA A 206 -0.71 -1.11 37.42
N VAL A 207 -1.72 -0.24 37.46
CA VAL A 207 -3.13 -0.65 37.46
C VAL A 207 -3.53 -1.49 36.23
N HIS A 208 -3.02 -1.18 35.04
CA HIS A 208 -3.30 -1.97 33.84
C HIS A 208 -2.67 -3.37 33.89
N VAL A 209 -1.53 -3.52 34.57
CA VAL A 209 -0.93 -4.85 34.82
C VAL A 209 -1.80 -5.64 35.80
N ARG A 210 -2.39 -4.99 36.81
CA ARG A 210 -3.33 -5.62 37.74
C ARG A 210 -4.59 -6.11 37.02
N TRP A 211 -5.12 -5.29 36.12
CA TRP A 211 -6.20 -5.66 35.20
C TRP A 211 -5.83 -6.88 34.34
N TRP A 212 -4.64 -6.90 33.74
CA TRP A 212 -4.15 -8.05 32.98
C TRP A 212 -4.00 -9.32 33.82
N LEU A 213 -3.51 -9.21 35.07
CA LEU A 213 -3.40 -10.34 35.99
C LEU A 213 -4.77 -10.94 36.29
N GLU A 214 -5.78 -10.11 36.56
CA GLU A 214 -7.14 -10.58 36.79
C GLU A 214 -7.74 -11.21 35.52
N ARG A 215 -7.65 -10.52 34.36
CA ARG A 215 -8.21 -11.02 33.09
C ARG A 215 -7.61 -12.36 32.67
N SER A 216 -6.32 -12.54 32.91
CA SER A 216 -5.63 -13.77 32.54
C SER A 216 -5.67 -14.84 33.60
N ARG A 217 -6.29 -14.62 34.77
CA ARG A 217 -6.19 -15.51 35.93
C ARG A 217 -6.62 -16.94 35.63
N SER A 218 -7.72 -17.12 34.90
CA SER A 218 -8.25 -18.42 34.46
C SER A 218 -7.50 -19.03 33.29
N GLU A 219 -6.76 -18.24 32.54
CA GLU A 219 -6.17 -18.64 31.27
C GLU A 219 -4.79 -19.25 31.48
N MET A 220 -4.63 -20.55 31.23
CA MET A 220 -3.33 -21.21 31.35
C MET A 220 -2.31 -20.65 30.34
N ARG A 221 -2.76 -20.20 29.17
CA ARG A 221 -1.91 -19.80 28.05
C ARG A 221 -2.31 -18.42 27.55
N VAL A 222 -1.37 -17.50 27.58
CA VAL A 222 -1.64 -16.08 27.33
C VAL A 222 -0.62 -15.52 26.36
N LEU A 223 -1.09 -14.72 25.42
CA LEU A 223 -0.29 -13.84 24.57
C LEU A 223 -0.55 -12.39 24.98
N ASN A 224 0.49 -11.73 25.47
CA ASN A 224 0.46 -10.30 25.76
C ASN A 224 1.04 -9.52 24.57
N ILE A 225 0.16 -8.82 23.85
CA ILE A 225 0.50 -7.96 22.71
C ILE A 225 0.55 -6.46 23.02
N GLY A 226 0.69 -6.10 24.29
CA GLY A 226 0.87 -4.72 24.70
C GLY A 226 2.05 -4.04 23.99
N ASP A 227 1.90 -2.75 23.71
CA ASP A 227 2.95 -1.94 23.08
C ASP A 227 4.26 -1.94 23.90
N THR A 228 5.37 -1.60 23.27
CA THR A 228 6.65 -1.48 23.96
C THR A 228 6.55 -0.46 25.09
N GLY A 229 7.02 -0.80 26.30
CA GLY A 229 6.91 0.06 27.48
C GLY A 229 5.63 -0.12 28.32
N THR A 230 4.76 -1.08 27.97
CA THR A 230 3.51 -1.37 28.72
C THR A 230 3.69 -2.36 29.89
N TYR A 231 4.92 -2.57 30.38
CA TYR A 231 5.19 -3.41 31.56
C TYR A 231 4.91 -4.92 31.37
N LYS A 232 5.10 -5.44 30.14
CA LYS A 232 4.98 -6.89 29.84
C LYS A 232 5.84 -7.76 30.77
N THR A 233 7.09 -7.34 31.04
CA THR A 233 8.03 -8.06 31.92
C THR A 233 7.48 -8.28 33.32
N SER A 234 6.96 -7.23 33.97
CA SER A 234 6.39 -7.37 35.33
C SER A 234 5.09 -8.18 35.32
N TYR A 235 4.24 -8.00 34.30
CA TYR A 235 3.05 -8.82 34.14
C TYR A 235 3.40 -10.31 34.11
N SER A 236 4.31 -10.72 33.22
CA SER A 236 4.67 -12.14 33.08
C SER A 236 5.26 -12.70 34.36
N ALA A 237 6.14 -11.95 35.02
CA ALA A 237 6.78 -12.38 36.25
C ALA A 237 5.76 -12.60 37.39
N ILE A 238 4.79 -11.69 37.54
CA ILE A 238 3.76 -11.78 38.60
C ILE A 238 2.71 -12.85 38.24
N ALA A 239 2.33 -12.96 36.96
CA ALA A 239 1.37 -13.97 36.49
C ALA A 239 1.85 -15.41 36.79
N MET A 240 3.16 -15.67 36.72
CA MET A 240 3.73 -16.95 37.09
C MET A 240 3.57 -17.24 38.60
N ARG A 241 3.77 -16.23 39.46
CA ARG A 241 3.59 -16.37 40.91
C ARG A 241 2.13 -16.60 41.28
N GLU A 242 1.22 -15.83 40.70
CA GLU A 242 -0.23 -15.96 40.94
C GLU A 242 -0.75 -17.32 40.48
N ALA A 243 -0.15 -17.91 39.44
CA ALA A 243 -0.42 -19.28 39.01
C ALA A 243 0.26 -20.35 39.90
N GLY A 244 1.02 -19.95 40.91
CA GLY A 244 1.73 -20.85 41.83
C GLY A 244 2.91 -21.58 41.20
N CYS A 245 3.53 -21.02 40.14
CA CYS A 245 4.75 -21.56 39.55
C CYS A 245 5.93 -21.42 40.52
N ARG A 246 6.71 -22.50 40.67
CA ARG A 246 7.88 -22.55 41.55
C ARG A 246 9.18 -22.40 40.77
N ARG A 247 9.22 -22.89 39.53
CA ARG A 247 10.40 -22.85 38.66
C ARG A 247 9.98 -22.44 37.26
N VAL A 248 10.37 -21.23 36.90
CA VAL A 248 9.95 -20.56 35.67
C VAL A 248 11.10 -20.53 34.67
N LEU A 249 10.84 -20.93 33.43
CA LEU A 249 11.77 -20.77 32.31
C LEU A 249 11.42 -19.51 31.50
N VAL A 250 12.42 -18.68 31.23
CA VAL A 250 12.29 -17.45 30.43
C VAL A 250 13.09 -17.61 29.14
N PHE A 251 12.40 -17.62 28.00
CA PHE A 251 13.01 -17.43 26.68
C PHE A 251 13.05 -15.94 26.38
N CYS A 252 14.20 -15.40 25.97
CA CYS A 252 14.30 -13.99 25.60
C CYS A 252 15.40 -13.74 24.55
N ALA A 253 15.44 -12.52 24.01
CA ALA A 253 16.57 -12.08 23.20
C ALA A 253 17.89 -12.12 24.01
N PRO A 254 19.04 -12.42 23.41
CA PRO A 254 20.32 -12.54 24.14
C PRO A 254 20.64 -11.32 25.02
N ASN A 255 20.31 -10.12 24.52
CA ASN A 255 20.56 -8.84 25.19
C ASN A 255 19.55 -8.52 26.29
N ALA A 256 18.45 -9.27 26.39
CA ALA A 256 17.43 -9.09 27.41
C ALA A 256 17.67 -9.96 28.66
N ARG A 257 18.58 -10.94 28.61
CA ARG A 257 18.83 -11.88 29.72
C ARG A 257 19.18 -11.19 31.04
N GLN A 258 20.18 -10.31 30.99
CA GLN A 258 20.62 -9.56 32.17
C GLN A 258 19.57 -8.55 32.64
N ASN A 259 18.82 -7.96 31.70
CA ASN A 259 17.70 -7.09 32.04
C ASN A 259 16.61 -7.86 32.81
N TRP A 260 16.21 -9.05 32.35
CA TRP A 260 15.27 -9.92 33.06
C TRP A 260 15.76 -10.25 34.48
N ALA A 261 17.03 -10.64 34.64
CA ALA A 261 17.59 -10.93 35.95
C ALA A 261 17.57 -9.70 36.88
N ARG A 262 17.88 -8.51 36.35
CA ARG A 262 17.82 -7.24 37.08
C ARG A 262 16.40 -6.91 37.52
N GLU A 263 15.44 -6.92 36.59
CA GLU A 263 14.04 -6.61 36.86
C GLU A 263 13.44 -7.58 37.90
N LEU A 264 13.71 -8.88 37.80
CA LEU A 264 13.24 -9.87 38.77
C LEU A 264 13.74 -9.59 40.19
N ARG A 265 15.00 -9.12 40.36
CA ARG A 265 15.55 -8.73 41.67
C ARG A 265 14.97 -7.42 42.21
N LEU A 266 14.46 -6.56 41.32
CA LEU A 266 13.73 -5.35 41.70
C LEU A 266 12.31 -5.70 42.17
N TYR A 267 11.62 -6.59 41.45
CA TYR A 267 10.25 -6.99 41.76
C TYR A 267 10.16 -7.83 43.03
N TYR A 268 11.16 -8.70 43.26
CA TYR A 268 11.17 -9.71 44.32
C TYR A 268 12.45 -9.63 45.16
N PRO A 269 12.41 -8.99 46.36
CA PRO A 269 13.59 -8.80 47.18
C PRO A 269 14.33 -10.10 47.57
N HIS A 270 13.61 -11.21 47.75
CA HIS A 270 14.21 -12.50 48.10
C HIS A 270 15.02 -13.15 46.95
N LEU A 271 14.79 -12.75 45.70
CA LEU A 271 15.57 -13.23 44.55
C LEU A 271 16.95 -12.57 44.44
N ARG A 272 17.28 -11.62 45.32
CA ARG A 272 18.64 -11.06 45.43
C ARG A 272 19.64 -12.08 45.97
N VAL A 273 19.17 -13.16 46.59
CA VAL A 273 20.01 -14.28 47.05
C VAL A 273 20.57 -15.04 45.84
N MET A 274 21.89 -15.30 45.86
CA MET A 274 22.57 -16.06 44.82
C MET A 274 21.95 -17.45 44.60
N GLY A 275 21.91 -17.90 43.35
CA GLY A 275 21.38 -19.22 42.96
C GLY A 275 19.86 -19.32 42.85
N ARG A 276 19.12 -18.21 43.06
CA ARG A 276 17.66 -18.12 42.85
C ARG A 276 17.27 -17.73 41.41
N ILE A 277 18.16 -17.05 40.70
CA ILE A 277 18.03 -16.72 39.28
C ILE A 277 19.28 -17.24 38.60
N GLU A 278 19.12 -18.09 37.59
CA GLU A 278 20.22 -18.59 36.76
C GLU A 278 20.10 -18.03 35.36
N VAL A 279 21.19 -17.41 34.87
CA VAL A 279 21.27 -16.87 33.51
C VAL A 279 22.15 -17.82 32.69
N ILE A 280 21.57 -18.41 31.65
CA ILE A 280 22.25 -19.35 30.77
C ILE A 280 22.80 -18.56 29.58
N GLU A 281 24.10 -18.31 29.63
CA GLU A 281 24.86 -17.57 28.62
C GLU A 281 25.37 -18.48 27.50
N SER A 282 25.81 -19.68 27.88
CA SER A 282 26.50 -20.66 27.04
C SER A 282 25.98 -22.09 27.27
N ALA A 283 26.45 -23.03 26.44
CA ALA A 283 26.14 -24.44 26.60
C ALA A 283 26.84 -25.11 27.81
N ARG A 284 27.80 -24.44 28.45
CA ARG A 284 28.47 -24.96 29.66
C ARG A 284 27.67 -24.66 30.93
N ASP A 285 26.90 -23.58 30.93
CA ASP A 285 26.18 -23.12 32.11
C ASP A 285 25.07 -24.09 32.54
N VAL A 286 24.60 -24.94 31.62
CA VAL A 286 23.58 -25.95 31.91
C VAL A 286 24.13 -27.18 32.67
N GLU A 287 25.45 -27.32 32.79
CA GLU A 287 26.08 -28.40 33.57
C GLU A 287 25.89 -28.20 35.08
N VAL A 288 25.66 -26.96 35.52
CA VAL A 288 25.55 -26.57 36.94
C VAL A 288 24.30 -25.72 37.18
N LEU A 289 23.12 -26.27 36.83
CA LEU A 289 21.86 -25.58 37.15
C LEU A 289 21.51 -25.76 38.63
N SER A 290 21.40 -24.66 39.36
CA SER A 290 20.98 -24.67 40.77
C SER A 290 19.59 -25.32 40.94
N ALA A 291 19.51 -26.30 41.84
CA ALA A 291 18.23 -26.90 42.24
C ALA A 291 17.29 -25.87 42.90
N ASN A 292 17.85 -24.79 43.48
CA ASN A 292 17.10 -23.72 44.14
C ASN A 292 16.67 -22.58 43.19
N ALA A 293 17.03 -22.65 41.91
CA ALA A 293 16.66 -21.63 40.94
C ALA A 293 15.13 -21.55 40.78
N GLU A 294 14.57 -20.37 41.01
CA GLU A 294 13.16 -20.06 40.79
C GLU A 294 12.95 -19.55 39.35
N PHE A 295 13.96 -18.92 38.77
CA PHE A 295 13.96 -18.48 37.37
C PHE A 295 15.19 -18.97 36.64
N LEU A 296 14.99 -19.60 35.48
CA LEU A 296 16.01 -19.95 34.51
C LEU A 296 15.83 -19.05 33.30
N ILE A 297 16.85 -18.28 32.93
CA ILE A 297 16.78 -17.29 31.84
C ILE A 297 17.71 -17.72 30.72
N VAL A 298 17.17 -17.98 29.53
CA VAL A 298 17.94 -18.45 28.37
C VAL A 298 17.68 -17.59 27.14
N GLY A 299 18.74 -17.36 26.37
CA GLY A 299 18.68 -16.61 25.12
C GLY A 299 18.32 -17.50 23.93
N TYR A 300 17.57 -16.99 22.95
CA TYR A 300 17.22 -17.75 21.75
C TYR A 300 18.42 -18.33 20.98
N THR A 301 19.55 -17.62 20.96
CA THR A 301 20.77 -18.08 20.28
C THR A 301 21.40 -19.29 20.96
N THR A 302 21.17 -19.48 22.26
CA THR A 302 21.68 -20.62 23.02
C THR A 302 20.85 -21.90 22.76
N LEU A 303 19.59 -21.75 22.32
CA LEU A 303 18.70 -22.86 21.97
C LEU A 303 19.06 -23.57 20.66
N ILE A 304 20.17 -23.22 20.02
CA ILE A 304 20.72 -24.00 18.90
C ILE A 304 21.49 -25.23 19.37
N HIS A 305 21.88 -25.27 20.65
CA HIS A 305 22.69 -26.34 21.23
C HIS A 305 21.80 -27.43 21.84
N ARG A 306 21.99 -28.67 21.38
CA ARG A 306 21.18 -29.81 21.83
C ARG A 306 21.34 -30.10 23.32
N SER A 307 22.56 -29.96 23.86
CA SER A 307 22.84 -30.13 25.30
C SER A 307 22.01 -29.19 26.17
N VAL A 308 21.81 -27.95 25.73
CA VAL A 308 20.97 -26.95 26.43
C VAL A 308 19.51 -27.37 26.41
N ILE A 309 19.00 -27.77 25.23
CA ILE A 309 17.61 -28.25 25.08
C ILE A 309 17.35 -29.45 26.00
N ASP A 310 18.21 -30.46 25.96
CA ASP A 310 18.03 -31.68 26.74
C ASP A 310 18.17 -31.41 28.26
N ALA A 311 19.11 -30.54 28.66
CA ALA A 311 19.24 -30.12 30.06
C ALA A 311 17.99 -29.41 30.57
N LEU A 312 17.41 -28.50 29.79
CA LEU A 312 16.18 -27.77 30.15
C LEU A 312 14.94 -28.66 30.16
N LYS A 313 14.86 -29.68 29.29
CA LYS A 313 13.77 -30.68 29.31
C LYS A 313 13.78 -31.53 30.58
N ASN A 314 14.95 -31.74 31.17
CA ASN A 314 15.10 -32.53 32.40
C ASN A 314 14.85 -31.72 33.68
N GLN A 315 14.60 -30.41 33.59
CA GLN A 315 14.25 -29.57 34.74
C GLN A 315 12.77 -29.70 35.11
N GLU A 316 12.42 -29.52 36.38
CA GLU A 316 11.03 -29.45 36.82
C GLU A 316 10.44 -28.05 36.59
N ILE A 317 10.15 -27.71 35.32
CA ILE A 317 9.59 -26.40 34.96
C ILE A 317 8.06 -26.45 35.03
N ASP A 318 7.47 -25.53 35.78
CA ASP A 318 6.01 -25.41 35.92
C ASP A 318 5.45 -24.04 35.48
N GLY A 319 6.30 -23.15 34.97
CA GLY A 319 5.92 -21.88 34.34
C GLY A 319 6.85 -21.52 33.19
N ILE A 320 6.30 -20.93 32.11
CA ILE A 320 7.08 -20.54 30.92
C ILE A 320 6.75 -19.10 30.52
N ILE A 321 7.77 -18.26 30.43
CA ILE A 321 7.71 -16.93 29.83
C ILE A 321 8.42 -16.99 28.48
N TRP A 322 7.69 -16.67 27.42
CA TRP A 322 8.19 -16.62 26.05
C TRP A 322 8.27 -15.17 25.57
N ASP A 323 9.37 -14.49 25.89
CA ASP A 323 9.56 -13.06 25.62
C ASP A 323 10.07 -12.77 24.21
N GLU A 324 9.52 -11.74 23.56
CA GLU A 324 9.68 -11.48 22.12
C GLU A 324 9.40 -12.75 21.29
N SER A 325 8.22 -13.34 21.52
CA SER A 325 7.84 -14.66 20.97
C SER A 325 7.86 -14.74 19.45
N GLN A 326 7.86 -13.61 18.73
CA GLN A 326 8.04 -13.56 17.28
C GLN A 326 9.41 -14.11 16.82
N TYR A 327 10.42 -14.20 17.70
CA TYR A 327 11.68 -14.90 17.40
C TYR A 327 11.53 -16.42 17.29
N GLY A 328 10.40 -16.95 17.78
CA GLY A 328 9.94 -18.34 17.70
C GLY A 328 9.32 -18.75 16.38
N LYS A 329 9.43 -17.94 15.33
CA LYS A 329 8.85 -18.21 14.01
C LYS A 329 9.65 -19.19 13.13
N ASN A 330 9.15 -19.46 11.94
CA ASN A 330 9.79 -20.28 10.89
C ASN A 330 10.04 -21.73 11.32
N VAL A 331 9.03 -22.36 11.91
CA VAL A 331 9.08 -23.78 12.35
C VAL A 331 8.68 -24.77 11.25
N ILE A 332 8.24 -24.27 10.10
CA ILE A 332 7.86 -25.03 8.90
C ILE A 332 8.63 -24.46 7.70
N GLY A 333 8.94 -25.32 6.73
CA GLY A 333 9.60 -24.96 5.48
C GLY A 333 10.82 -25.84 5.23
N SER A 334 11.59 -25.49 4.19
CA SER A 334 12.81 -26.22 3.80
C SER A 334 13.99 -25.97 4.73
N SER A 335 13.94 -24.93 5.58
CA SER A 335 14.99 -24.64 6.58
C SER A 335 14.38 -24.07 7.87
N PRO A 336 13.75 -24.91 8.71
CA PRO A 336 13.17 -24.46 9.98
C PRO A 336 14.23 -23.86 10.91
N ALA A 337 13.87 -22.81 11.63
CA ALA A 337 14.76 -22.16 12.57
C ALA A 337 15.02 -23.06 13.79
N LYS A 338 16.27 -23.55 13.95
CA LYS A 338 16.67 -24.44 15.05
C LYS A 338 16.26 -23.90 16.44
N ARG A 339 16.42 -22.60 16.66
CA ARG A 339 16.03 -21.92 17.91
C ARG A 339 14.54 -22.04 18.23
N ALA A 340 13.70 -21.94 17.20
CA ALA A 340 12.24 -22.01 17.35
C ALA A 340 11.79 -23.45 17.61
N LEU A 341 12.37 -24.41 16.89
CA LEU A 341 12.16 -25.84 17.16
C LEU A 341 12.60 -26.23 18.58
N GLY A 342 13.76 -25.74 19.03
CA GLY A 342 14.24 -25.98 20.39
C GLY A 342 13.30 -25.42 21.46
N ALA A 343 12.79 -24.21 21.28
CA ALA A 343 11.80 -23.62 22.19
C ALA A 343 10.51 -24.45 22.24
N LEU A 344 9.94 -24.82 21.08
CA LEU A 344 8.74 -25.67 21.01
C LEU A 344 8.95 -27.04 21.65
N GLU A 345 10.11 -27.67 21.45
CA GLU A 345 10.41 -28.97 22.04
C GLU A 345 10.42 -28.90 23.57
N ILE A 346 11.01 -27.85 24.14
CA ILE A 346 11.02 -27.62 25.59
C ILE A 346 9.58 -27.36 26.10
N ILE A 347 8.82 -26.51 25.41
CA ILE A 347 7.43 -26.20 25.79
C ILE A 347 6.57 -27.46 25.77
N HIS A 348 6.66 -28.27 24.72
CA HIS A 348 5.90 -29.52 24.62
C HIS A 348 6.29 -30.55 25.66
N ALA A 349 7.59 -30.66 26.00
CA ALA A 349 8.05 -31.57 27.05
C ALA A 349 7.44 -31.23 28.43
N HIS A 350 7.20 -29.95 28.69
CA HIS A 350 6.67 -29.46 29.98
C HIS A 350 5.16 -29.22 29.97
N ALA A 351 4.51 -29.16 28.81
CA ALA A 351 3.09 -28.83 28.64
C ALA A 351 2.13 -29.56 29.61
N PRO A 352 2.30 -30.85 29.95
CA PRO A 352 1.41 -31.54 30.90
C PRO A 352 1.50 -31.06 32.36
N ARG A 353 2.58 -30.36 32.75
CA ARG A 353 2.86 -29.94 34.13
C ARG A 353 2.87 -28.42 34.32
N VAL A 354 2.96 -27.68 33.20
CA VAL A 354 2.99 -26.21 33.23
C VAL A 354 1.65 -25.67 33.69
N LYS A 355 1.70 -24.81 34.72
CA LYS A 355 0.53 -24.11 35.27
C LYS A 355 0.22 -22.83 34.49
N LYS A 356 1.24 -22.23 33.86
CA LYS A 356 1.11 -20.98 33.13
C LYS A 356 2.13 -20.83 32.00
N ILE A 357 1.68 -20.39 30.84
CA ILE A 357 2.50 -19.95 29.72
C ILE A 357 2.12 -18.50 29.39
N VAL A 358 3.11 -17.60 29.38
CA VAL A 358 2.94 -16.21 28.96
C VAL A 358 3.89 -15.92 27.82
N ALA A 359 3.36 -15.69 26.62
CA ALA A 359 4.10 -15.18 25.49
C ALA A 359 3.97 -13.65 25.41
N ASN A 360 5.08 -12.95 25.19
CA ASN A 360 5.09 -11.49 25.06
C ASN A 360 5.57 -11.10 23.66
N SER A 361 4.83 -10.23 22.97
CA SER A 361 5.30 -9.67 21.71
C SER A 361 4.51 -8.42 21.35
N ALA A 362 5.17 -7.29 21.07
CA ALA A 362 4.45 -6.09 20.60
C ALA A 362 3.96 -6.21 19.14
N THR A 363 4.50 -7.20 18.40
CA THR A 363 4.24 -7.51 17.00
C THR A 363 4.30 -9.04 16.83
N PRO A 364 3.18 -9.76 16.99
CA PRO A 364 3.16 -11.23 17.11
C PRO A 364 3.74 -11.96 15.88
N TRP A 365 3.86 -11.26 14.76
CA TRP A 365 4.68 -11.60 13.59
C TRP A 365 5.40 -10.35 13.07
N GLU A 366 6.41 -10.55 12.23
CA GLU A 366 7.15 -9.45 11.59
C GLU A 366 6.70 -9.23 10.15
N ASN A 367 6.59 -10.32 9.36
CA ASN A 367 6.26 -10.23 7.95
C ASN A 367 4.84 -10.66 7.67
N SER A 368 4.43 -11.84 8.14
CA SER A 368 3.18 -12.42 7.72
C SER A 368 2.50 -13.20 8.86
N PRO A 369 1.17 -13.31 8.89
CA PRO A 369 0.45 -13.99 9.95
C PRO A 369 0.83 -15.48 10.11
N GLU A 370 1.33 -16.14 9.06
CA GLU A 370 1.83 -17.52 9.08
C GLU A 370 2.96 -17.70 10.11
N GLU A 371 3.74 -16.65 10.36
CA GLU A 371 4.87 -16.69 11.30
C GLU A 371 4.41 -17.01 12.74
N ILE A 372 3.12 -16.79 13.06
CA ILE A 372 2.55 -17.11 14.38
C ILE A 372 2.31 -18.61 14.59
N ALA A 373 2.52 -19.48 13.60
CA ALA A 373 2.13 -20.89 13.67
C ALA A 373 2.63 -21.63 14.93
N ALA A 374 3.88 -21.37 15.33
CA ALA A 374 4.47 -21.91 16.56
C ALA A 374 3.77 -21.38 17.82
N LEU A 375 3.41 -20.10 17.81
CA LEU A 375 2.73 -19.48 18.93
C LEU A 375 1.26 -19.94 19.00
N ALA A 376 0.57 -20.06 17.87
CA ALA A 376 -0.80 -20.54 17.79
C ALA A 376 -0.96 -21.96 18.34
N CYS A 377 -0.04 -22.88 18.01
CA CYS A 377 -0.09 -24.25 18.55
C CYS A 377 0.21 -24.31 20.04
N VAL A 378 1.01 -23.37 20.57
CA VAL A 378 1.20 -23.26 22.01
C VAL A 378 -0.03 -22.67 22.68
N LEU A 379 -0.67 -21.63 22.13
CA LEU A 379 -1.81 -20.97 22.76
C LEU A 379 -3.09 -21.83 22.74
N ARG A 380 -3.41 -22.46 21.61
CA ARG A 380 -4.63 -23.24 21.38
C ARG A 380 -4.32 -24.63 20.78
N PRO A 381 -3.56 -25.51 21.47
CA PRO A 381 -3.20 -26.84 20.95
C PRO A 381 -4.40 -27.73 20.63
N GLU A 382 -5.56 -27.48 21.23
CA GLU A 382 -6.81 -28.16 20.91
C GLU A 382 -7.40 -27.75 19.56
N LEU A 383 -7.11 -26.52 19.09
CA LEU A 383 -7.46 -26.07 17.73
C LEU A 383 -6.32 -26.35 16.74
N PHE A 384 -5.08 -26.21 17.20
CA PHE A 384 -3.87 -26.30 16.40
C PHE A 384 -2.84 -27.23 17.05
N PRO A 385 -2.97 -28.56 16.87
CA PRO A 385 -2.08 -29.53 17.52
C PRO A 385 -0.60 -29.35 17.16
N ASP A 386 -0.34 -28.83 15.97
CA ASP A 386 0.99 -28.59 15.45
C ASP A 386 0.98 -27.42 14.44
N PRO A 387 2.14 -26.81 14.15
CA PRO A 387 2.20 -25.71 13.19
C PRO A 387 1.67 -26.04 11.79
N LYS A 388 1.72 -27.30 11.31
CA LYS A 388 1.22 -27.68 9.96
C LYS A 388 -0.29 -27.73 9.97
N SER A 389 -0.90 -28.15 11.06
CA SER A 389 -2.34 -28.10 11.27
C SER A 389 -2.86 -26.66 11.28
N PHE A 390 -2.12 -25.72 11.89
CA PHE A 390 -2.41 -24.29 11.78
C PHE A 390 -2.37 -23.78 10.32
N LEU A 391 -1.31 -24.09 9.57
CA LEU A 391 -1.23 -23.66 8.16
C LEU A 391 -2.29 -24.35 7.28
N ARG A 392 -2.75 -25.55 7.61
CA ARG A 392 -3.84 -26.22 6.87
C ARG A 392 -5.21 -25.62 7.14
N SER A 393 -5.42 -24.97 8.29
CA SER A 393 -6.72 -24.38 8.64
C SER A 393 -7.03 -23.12 7.85
N GLY A 394 -6.03 -22.49 7.23
CA GLY A 394 -6.19 -21.21 6.53
C GLY A 394 -6.43 -20.01 7.46
N ALA A 395 -6.41 -20.20 8.79
CA ALA A 395 -6.74 -19.13 9.74
C ALA A 395 -5.83 -17.89 9.61
N TYR A 396 -4.57 -18.08 9.19
CA TYR A 396 -3.62 -16.99 8.96
C TYR A 396 -4.03 -16.04 7.81
N ALA A 397 -4.85 -16.49 6.86
CA ALA A 397 -5.29 -15.68 5.74
C ALA A 397 -6.22 -14.53 6.17
N SER A 398 -6.79 -14.61 7.39
CA SER A 398 -7.56 -13.54 7.99
C SER A 398 -7.03 -13.23 9.40
N PRO A 399 -6.15 -12.22 9.55
CA PRO A 399 -5.67 -11.73 10.85
C PRO A 399 -6.77 -11.50 11.89
N ARG A 400 -7.95 -11.05 11.47
CA ARG A 400 -9.09 -10.78 12.38
C ARG A 400 -9.78 -12.07 12.83
N PHE A 401 -9.97 -13.03 11.92
CA PHE A 401 -10.48 -14.35 12.28
C PHE A 401 -9.51 -15.07 13.22
N LEU A 402 -8.21 -15.00 12.91
CA LEU A 402 -7.15 -15.48 13.79
C LEU A 402 -7.21 -14.81 15.17
N ARG A 403 -7.46 -13.51 15.23
CA ARG A 403 -7.66 -12.79 16.50
C ARG A 403 -8.86 -13.33 17.28
N ALA A 404 -9.98 -13.62 16.62
CA ALA A 404 -11.16 -14.22 17.24
C ALA A 404 -10.86 -15.63 17.81
N LEU A 405 -10.15 -16.46 17.05
CA LEU A 405 -9.72 -17.79 17.51
C LEU A 405 -8.79 -17.73 18.73
N LEU A 406 -8.11 -16.60 18.95
CA LEU A 406 -7.20 -16.40 20.07
C LEU A 406 -7.78 -15.45 21.14
N GLU A 407 -9.06 -15.04 21.06
CA GLU A 407 -9.63 -13.93 21.85
C GLU A 407 -9.44 -14.11 23.37
N THR A 408 -9.69 -15.33 23.88
CA THR A 408 -9.58 -15.63 25.31
C THR A 408 -8.14 -15.60 25.80
N CYS A 409 -7.17 -15.87 24.92
CA CYS A 409 -5.76 -15.96 25.26
C CYS A 409 -5.01 -14.63 25.07
N ILE A 410 -5.62 -13.57 24.53
CA ILE A 410 -4.88 -12.35 24.21
C ILE A 410 -5.16 -11.21 25.19
N LEU A 411 -4.08 -10.61 25.69
CA LEU A 411 -4.05 -9.33 26.37
C LEU A 411 -3.49 -8.27 25.42
N ASP A 412 -4.16 -7.12 25.31
CA ASP A 412 -3.71 -6.01 24.47
C ASP A 412 -3.89 -4.68 25.20
N ILE A 413 -2.95 -3.77 25.00
CA ILE A 413 -3.04 -2.37 25.41
C ILE A 413 -2.11 -1.51 24.57
N GLY A 414 -2.61 -0.36 24.13
CA GLY A 414 -1.81 0.72 23.56
C GLY A 414 -1.05 1.47 24.65
N LEU A 415 0.17 1.91 24.37
CA LEU A 415 0.93 2.71 25.34
C LEU A 415 0.24 4.03 25.69
N HIS A 416 -0.42 4.63 24.70
CA HIS A 416 -1.20 5.87 24.84
C HIS A 416 -2.43 5.72 25.73
N GLU A 417 -2.91 4.50 25.98
CA GLU A 417 -4.06 4.25 26.86
C GLU A 417 -3.68 4.34 28.36
N VAL A 418 -2.38 4.24 28.68
CA VAL A 418 -1.92 4.06 30.07
C VAL A 418 -0.80 5.01 30.49
N ARG A 419 -0.31 5.83 29.58
CA ARG A 419 0.78 6.77 29.85
C ARG A 419 0.50 8.13 29.24
N ASP A 420 0.75 9.16 30.04
CA ASP A 420 0.86 10.54 29.59
C ASP A 420 2.25 10.74 29.00
N LEU A 421 2.35 10.59 27.69
CA LEU A 421 3.58 10.83 26.94
C LEU A 421 3.47 12.16 26.18
N PRO A 422 4.59 12.83 25.90
CA PRO A 422 4.59 13.98 25.01
C PRO A 422 3.91 13.65 23.68
N SER A 423 3.36 14.65 22.99
CA SER A 423 2.69 14.43 21.70
C SER A 423 3.62 13.78 20.68
N VAL A 424 3.08 12.88 19.86
CA VAL A 424 3.78 12.26 18.72
C VAL A 424 3.08 12.60 17.40
N THR A 425 3.83 12.95 16.35
CA THR A 425 3.28 13.30 15.03
C THR A 425 4.08 12.69 13.87
N PRO A 426 3.43 11.97 12.93
CA PRO A 426 2.04 11.52 13.02
C PRO A 426 1.85 10.55 14.20
N LYS A 427 0.62 10.17 14.51
CA LYS A 427 0.38 9.17 15.55
C LYS A 427 0.69 7.77 14.99
N PRO A 428 1.51 6.93 15.64
CA PRO A 428 1.91 5.60 15.12
C PRO A 428 0.75 4.64 14.84
N TRP A 429 -0.41 4.87 15.46
CA TRP A 429 -1.62 4.09 15.25
C TRP A 429 -2.51 4.63 14.12
N GLU A 430 -2.23 5.83 13.60
CA GLU A 430 -2.92 6.43 12.45
C GLU A 430 -2.06 6.29 11.18
N ASP A 431 -0.78 6.66 11.24
CA ASP A 431 0.20 6.47 10.17
C ASP A 431 1.53 6.07 10.77
N LEU A 432 1.91 4.79 10.64
CA LEU A 432 3.16 4.30 11.21
C LEU A 432 4.39 4.89 10.52
N PHE A 433 4.31 5.31 9.26
CA PHE A 433 5.50 5.61 8.46
C PHE A 433 5.83 7.10 8.42
N GLY A 434 4.83 7.99 8.45
CA GLY A 434 5.08 9.43 8.29
C GLY A 434 5.84 9.70 6.98
N ALA A 435 5.37 9.09 5.89
CA ALA A 435 6.12 9.06 4.64
C ALA A 435 6.30 10.47 4.07
N VAL A 436 7.54 10.80 3.74
CA VAL A 436 7.92 12.02 3.02
C VAL A 436 8.42 11.62 1.64
N ALA A 437 7.72 12.09 0.62
CA ALA A 437 8.11 11.88 -0.76
C ALA A 437 9.33 12.75 -1.09
N VAL A 438 10.34 12.14 -1.69
CA VAL A 438 11.57 12.82 -2.14
C VAL A 438 11.73 12.52 -3.63
N ASP A 439 11.97 13.55 -4.43
CA ASP A 439 12.26 13.39 -5.86
C ASP A 439 13.76 13.12 -6.06
N MET A 440 14.09 12.23 -7.00
CA MET A 440 15.50 11.96 -7.36
C MET A 440 16.14 13.18 -8.02
N THR A 441 17.45 13.35 -7.83
CA THR A 441 18.22 14.28 -8.67
C THR A 441 18.27 13.75 -10.10
N LEU A 442 18.53 14.62 -11.10
CA LEU A 442 18.65 14.18 -12.49
C LEU A 442 19.69 13.06 -12.67
N THR A 443 20.85 13.19 -12.03
CA THR A 443 21.93 12.20 -12.07
C THR A 443 21.52 10.88 -11.37
N GLN A 444 20.83 10.95 -10.22
CA GLN A 444 20.33 9.76 -9.54
C GLN A 444 19.26 9.04 -10.37
N SER A 445 18.39 9.79 -11.03
CA SER A 445 17.38 9.23 -11.94
C SER A 445 18.03 8.54 -13.14
N ALA A 446 19.09 9.11 -13.72
CA ALA A 446 19.85 8.48 -14.79
C ALA A 446 20.51 7.17 -14.34
N LEU A 447 21.11 7.16 -13.14
CA LEU A 447 21.65 5.96 -12.50
C LEU A 447 20.58 4.88 -12.31
N TYR A 448 19.42 5.25 -11.76
CA TYR A 448 18.32 4.33 -11.50
C TYR A 448 17.76 3.73 -12.79
N GLN A 449 17.57 4.56 -13.82
CA GLN A 449 17.09 4.13 -15.13
C GLN A 449 18.10 3.19 -15.81
N HIS A 450 19.39 3.51 -15.75
CA HIS A 450 20.44 2.63 -16.27
C HIS A 450 20.36 1.22 -15.66
N LEU A 451 20.13 1.12 -14.33
CA LEU A 451 19.95 -0.18 -13.67
C LEU A 451 18.69 -0.92 -14.10
N LEU A 452 17.58 -0.22 -14.34
CA LEU A 452 16.35 -0.85 -14.83
C LEU A 452 16.55 -1.48 -16.21
N ASP A 453 17.32 -0.82 -17.06
CA ASP A 453 17.53 -1.20 -18.46
C ASP A 453 18.63 -2.26 -18.63
N HIS A 454 19.67 -2.26 -17.78
CA HIS A 454 20.89 -3.06 -18.00
C HIS A 454 21.11 -4.19 -17.00
N VAL A 455 20.42 -4.20 -15.85
CA VAL A 455 20.52 -5.32 -14.90
C VAL A 455 19.54 -6.41 -15.35
N PRO A 456 20.04 -7.55 -15.88
CA PRO A 456 19.15 -8.61 -16.34
C PRO A 456 18.28 -9.11 -15.18
N GLU A 457 17.00 -9.38 -15.48
CA GLU A 457 16.18 -10.25 -14.63
C GLU A 457 16.89 -11.62 -14.64
N GLN A 458 17.34 -12.10 -13.49
CA GLN A 458 18.28 -13.23 -13.37
C GLN A 458 18.03 -14.36 -14.38
N ASP A 459 19.09 -14.88 -15.01
CA ASP A 459 19.03 -16.20 -15.64
C ASP A 459 18.60 -17.23 -14.58
N GLU A 460 17.62 -18.06 -14.91
CA GLU A 460 17.03 -19.12 -14.06
C GLU A 460 18.05 -20.18 -13.56
N GLY A 461 19.34 -19.98 -13.83
CA GLY A 461 20.37 -21.01 -13.89
C GLY A 461 21.03 -21.41 -12.57
N ASP A 462 21.49 -20.51 -11.69
CA ASP A 462 22.40 -21.01 -10.63
C ASP A 462 22.60 -20.18 -9.34
N ASP A 463 21.77 -19.19 -9.04
CA ASP A 463 21.73 -18.67 -7.67
C ASP A 463 20.34 -18.09 -7.38
N SER A 464 19.41 -19.01 -7.12
CA SER A 464 18.08 -18.67 -6.63
C SER A 464 18.24 -18.01 -5.26
N LEU A 465 18.39 -16.69 -5.23
CA LEU A 465 18.00 -15.89 -4.09
C LEU A 465 16.48 -16.01 -4.01
N ARG A 466 16.06 -17.17 -3.46
CA ARG A 466 14.67 -17.54 -3.20
C ARG A 466 13.98 -16.34 -2.60
N VAL A 467 12.71 -16.13 -2.95
CA VAL A 467 11.83 -15.18 -2.27
C VAL A 467 12.05 -15.28 -0.74
N VAL A 468 12.79 -14.34 -0.15
CA VAL A 468 13.12 -14.37 1.29
C VAL A 468 12.10 -13.49 1.98
N ASN A 469 11.18 -14.10 2.75
CA ASN A 469 10.10 -13.39 3.44
C ASN A 469 9.15 -12.60 2.49
N GLY A 470 8.83 -13.17 1.31
CA GLY A 470 7.94 -12.53 0.33
C GLY A 470 8.61 -11.50 -0.58
N VAL A 471 9.94 -11.34 -0.48
CA VAL A 471 10.72 -10.36 -1.24
C VAL A 471 11.58 -11.07 -2.28
N ASP A 472 11.48 -10.66 -3.55
CA ASP A 472 12.42 -11.10 -4.59
C ASP A 472 13.84 -10.67 -4.20
N GLY A 473 14.73 -11.66 -4.02
CA GLY A 473 16.12 -11.44 -3.67
C GLY A 473 17.02 -11.16 -4.87
N SER A 474 16.45 -10.92 -6.05
CA SER A 474 17.22 -10.67 -7.26
C SER A 474 18.24 -9.55 -7.10
N GLN A 475 19.35 -9.70 -7.83
CA GLN A 475 20.40 -8.69 -7.90
C GLN A 475 19.87 -7.32 -8.35
N LYS A 476 18.81 -7.31 -9.18
CA LYS A 476 18.11 -6.10 -9.63
C LYS A 476 17.47 -5.36 -8.45
N VAL A 477 16.66 -6.03 -7.61
CA VAL A 477 16.07 -5.40 -6.40
C VAL A 477 17.15 -4.79 -5.51
N ARG A 478 18.22 -5.55 -5.27
CA ARG A 478 19.35 -5.09 -4.46
C ARG A 478 19.97 -3.80 -4.99
N TYR A 479 20.26 -3.75 -6.29
CA TYR A 479 20.89 -2.57 -6.90
C TYR A 479 19.96 -1.37 -6.98
N LEU A 480 18.67 -1.59 -7.27
CA LEU A 480 17.67 -0.51 -7.24
C LEU A 480 17.52 0.08 -5.83
N LEU A 481 17.56 -0.76 -4.79
CA LEU A 481 17.54 -0.28 -3.39
C LEU A 481 18.80 0.51 -3.04
N TYR A 482 19.98 0.08 -3.48
CA TYR A 482 21.19 0.88 -3.32
C TYR A 482 21.12 2.18 -4.11
N ALA A 483 20.63 2.19 -5.35
CA ALA A 483 20.44 3.43 -6.11
C ALA A 483 19.53 4.43 -5.37
N CYS A 484 18.55 3.92 -4.62
CA CYS A 484 17.66 4.75 -3.81
C CYS A 484 18.32 5.27 -2.52
N ASP A 485 18.84 4.37 -1.70
CA ASP A 485 19.26 4.69 -0.34
C ASP A 485 20.74 5.11 -0.29
N MET A 486 21.60 4.52 -1.12
CA MET A 486 23.06 4.69 -1.14
C MET A 486 23.70 4.54 -2.53
N PRO A 487 23.41 5.47 -3.47
CA PRO A 487 23.85 5.32 -4.86
C PRO A 487 25.37 5.22 -5.02
N HIS A 488 26.15 5.85 -4.13
CA HIS A 488 27.62 5.81 -4.13
C HIS A 488 28.22 4.41 -3.96
N VAL A 489 27.51 3.48 -3.32
CA VAL A 489 28.03 2.11 -3.12
C VAL A 489 28.04 1.30 -4.42
N LEU A 490 27.23 1.71 -5.41
CA LEU A 490 27.08 0.97 -6.67
C LEU A 490 28.35 0.96 -7.53
N GLU A 491 29.15 2.03 -7.52
CA GLU A 491 30.43 2.09 -8.24
C GLU A 491 31.31 0.86 -7.97
N ARG A 492 31.32 0.40 -6.71
CA ARG A 492 32.15 -0.73 -6.25
C ARG A 492 31.42 -2.06 -6.32
N LEU A 493 30.11 -2.06 -6.12
CA LEU A 493 29.29 -3.28 -6.10
C LEU A 493 28.86 -3.78 -7.47
N ALA A 494 28.85 -2.90 -8.46
CA ALA A 494 28.29 -3.18 -9.76
C ALA A 494 29.29 -2.73 -10.83
N GLN A 495 29.89 -3.71 -11.51
CA GLN A 495 30.87 -3.50 -12.57
C GLN A 495 30.14 -3.25 -13.90
N TYR A 496 29.61 -2.05 -14.06
CA TYR A 496 28.94 -1.60 -15.29
C TYR A 496 29.68 -0.42 -15.92
N ASP A 497 29.47 -0.25 -17.23
CA ASP A 497 29.86 0.96 -17.95
C ASP A 497 28.85 2.07 -17.62
N TRP A 498 29.08 2.77 -16.51
CA TRP A 498 28.21 3.84 -16.04
C TRP A 498 28.19 5.01 -17.02
N PRO A 499 27.07 5.75 -17.14
CA PRO A 499 27.07 7.03 -17.83
C PRO A 499 28.15 7.96 -17.25
N PRO A 500 28.94 8.69 -18.07
CA PRO A 500 30.04 9.51 -17.57
C PRO A 500 29.62 10.53 -16.50
N GLU A 501 28.42 11.08 -16.63
CA GLU A 501 27.83 12.00 -15.65
C GLU A 501 27.49 11.34 -14.30
N VAL A 502 27.21 10.04 -14.30
CA VAL A 502 26.97 9.24 -13.09
C VAL A 502 28.30 8.84 -12.45
N GLU A 503 29.26 8.39 -13.26
CA GLU A 503 30.60 8.00 -12.81
C GLU A 503 31.28 9.16 -12.06
N ALA A 504 31.24 10.37 -12.64
CA ALA A 504 31.79 11.57 -12.00
C ALA A 504 31.08 11.98 -10.70
N ALA A 505 29.88 11.46 -10.43
CA ALA A 505 29.05 11.85 -9.30
C ALA A 505 29.10 10.87 -8.12
N PHE A 506 29.70 9.68 -8.24
CA PHE A 506 29.72 8.68 -7.16
C PHE A 506 30.39 9.16 -5.87
N GLU A 507 31.38 10.04 -5.98
CA GLU A 507 32.07 10.65 -4.83
C GLU A 507 31.34 11.89 -4.26
N ASP A 508 30.33 12.44 -4.95
CA ASP A 508 29.52 13.56 -4.44
C ASP A 508 28.30 13.03 -3.69
N TRP A 509 28.20 13.35 -2.40
CA TRP A 509 27.04 13.02 -1.58
C TRP A 509 25.72 13.57 -2.15
N ARG A 510 25.76 14.62 -2.99
CA ARG A 510 24.58 15.16 -3.69
C ARG A 510 23.99 14.22 -4.74
N LEU A 511 24.70 13.15 -5.10
CA LEU A 511 24.11 12.07 -5.90
C LEU A 511 22.89 11.44 -5.19
N SER A 512 22.85 11.44 -3.85
CA SER A 512 21.67 10.96 -3.10
C SER A 512 20.72 12.12 -2.77
N ALA A 513 19.56 12.16 -3.42
CA ALA A 513 18.52 13.12 -3.10
C ALA A 513 18.05 13.03 -1.64
N LYS A 514 18.07 11.82 -1.05
CA LYS A 514 17.76 11.63 0.37
C LYS A 514 18.75 12.33 1.30
N LEU A 515 20.03 12.41 0.94
CA LEU A 515 21.02 13.13 1.75
C LEU A 515 20.91 14.64 1.59
N VAL A 516 20.62 15.11 0.38
CA VAL A 516 20.28 16.52 0.12
C VAL A 516 19.14 16.93 1.04
N TRP A 517 18.04 16.18 1.00
CA TRP A 517 16.89 16.39 1.87
C TRP A 517 17.25 16.29 3.36
N LEU A 518 18.05 15.28 3.75
CA LEU A 518 18.45 15.05 5.14
C LEU A 518 19.25 16.24 5.68
N ARG A 519 20.23 16.73 4.92
CA ARG A 519 21.05 17.87 5.30
C ARG A 519 20.20 19.12 5.49
N GLU A 520 19.38 19.46 4.50
CA GLU A 520 18.49 20.63 4.57
C GLU A 520 17.55 20.57 5.78
N THR A 521 17.01 19.39 6.07
CA THR A 521 16.12 19.18 7.22
C THR A 521 16.86 19.31 8.54
N ILE A 522 18.09 18.78 8.65
CA ILE A 522 18.91 18.92 9.85
C ILE A 522 19.31 20.38 10.05
N ASP A 523 19.77 21.10 9.00
CA ASP A 523 20.13 22.51 9.07
C ASP A 523 18.98 23.37 9.63
N GLN A 524 17.74 23.06 9.25
CA GLN A 524 16.55 23.75 9.75
C GLN A 524 16.14 23.35 11.18
N ALA A 525 16.49 22.14 11.64
CA ALA A 525 15.99 21.57 12.89
C ALA A 525 17.01 21.56 14.03
N ILE A 526 18.32 21.50 13.75
CA ILE A 526 19.38 21.23 14.74
C ILE A 526 19.45 22.27 15.86
N GLY A 527 19.01 23.51 15.60
CA GLY A 527 18.93 24.57 16.61
C GLY A 527 17.79 24.42 17.62
N LYS A 528 16.83 23.52 17.38
CA LYS A 528 15.65 23.30 18.23
C LYS A 528 15.31 21.83 18.50
N ALA A 529 16.00 20.87 17.88
CA ALA A 529 15.64 19.47 17.94
C ALA A 529 16.84 18.58 18.32
N LYS A 530 16.55 17.47 18.99
CA LYS A 530 17.39 16.27 18.91
C LYS A 530 16.95 15.49 17.69
N ILE A 531 17.90 14.97 16.92
CA ILE A 531 17.64 14.34 15.63
C ILE A 531 18.18 12.92 15.65
N VAL A 532 17.33 11.97 15.29
CA VAL A 532 17.71 10.57 15.08
C VAL A 532 17.69 10.32 13.58
N VAL A 533 18.75 9.74 13.04
CA VAL A 533 18.81 9.23 11.68
C VAL A 533 18.85 7.71 11.78
N ALA A 534 17.86 7.04 11.21
CA ALA A 534 17.70 5.60 11.27
C ALA A 534 17.94 4.97 9.88
N SER A 535 18.81 3.96 9.83
CA SER A 535 19.13 3.20 8.61
C SER A 535 18.86 1.72 8.78
N GLY A 536 18.30 1.09 7.74
CA GLY A 536 17.77 -0.26 7.79
C GLY A 536 17.90 -1.08 6.50
N LEU A 537 18.90 -0.84 5.65
CA LEU A 537 19.01 -1.54 4.36
C LEU A 537 19.18 -3.07 4.46
N TYR A 538 19.66 -3.62 5.58
CA TYR A 538 20.08 -5.02 5.64
C TYR A 538 18.92 -6.04 5.64
N VAL A 539 18.90 -6.91 4.62
CA VAL A 539 18.19 -8.20 4.64
C VAL A 539 19.10 -9.30 4.10
N GLN A 540 19.29 -10.34 4.91
CA GLN A 540 20.07 -11.50 4.53
C GLN A 540 19.54 -12.11 3.22
N GLY A 541 20.40 -12.19 2.21
CA GLY A 541 20.05 -12.68 0.87
C GLY A 541 19.60 -11.58 -0.10
N VAL A 542 19.24 -10.38 0.36
CA VAL A 542 18.87 -9.25 -0.51
C VAL A 542 19.99 -8.19 -0.49
N THR A 543 20.44 -7.77 0.68
CA THR A 543 21.56 -6.83 0.87
C THR A 543 22.52 -7.40 1.91
N GLN A 544 23.82 -7.32 1.64
CA GLN A 544 24.87 -7.72 2.60
C GLN A 544 25.66 -6.46 2.98
N PRO A 545 26.08 -6.30 4.25
CA PRO A 545 26.99 -5.23 4.60
C PRO A 545 28.26 -5.45 3.79
N VAL A 546 28.65 -4.45 3.03
CA VAL A 546 29.94 -4.45 2.34
C VAL A 546 30.98 -4.30 3.43
N LYS A 547 31.93 -5.24 3.50
CA LYS A 547 33.01 -5.19 4.48
C LYS A 547 33.77 -3.87 4.25
N ASP A 548 33.87 -3.05 5.29
CA ASP A 548 34.51 -1.71 5.29
C ASP A 548 33.70 -0.54 4.68
N ASP A 549 32.47 -0.78 4.20
CA ASP A 549 31.57 0.23 3.61
C ASP A 549 30.13 0.08 4.10
N ASP A 550 29.96 0.07 5.42
CA ASP A 550 28.65 0.06 6.06
C ASP A 550 27.95 1.41 5.79
N GLU A 551 26.66 1.36 5.44
CA GLU A 551 25.75 2.51 5.28
C GLU A 551 25.92 3.52 6.41
N ILE A 552 25.99 2.99 7.63
CA ILE A 552 26.12 3.82 8.83
C ILE A 552 27.45 4.55 8.89
N LEU A 553 28.54 3.91 8.46
CA LEU A 553 29.85 4.54 8.51
C LEU A 553 29.94 5.67 7.50
N TRP A 554 29.36 5.50 6.32
CA TRP A 554 29.37 6.53 5.29
C TRP A 554 28.45 7.72 5.65
N ILE A 555 27.18 7.47 6.00
CA ILE A 555 26.27 8.53 6.47
C ILE A 555 26.84 9.21 7.72
N GLY A 556 27.41 8.41 8.63
CA GLY A 556 28.07 8.89 9.83
C GLY A 556 29.25 9.82 9.55
N ARG A 557 30.06 9.51 8.54
CA ARG A 557 31.16 10.37 8.08
C ARG A 557 30.63 11.71 7.57
N CYS A 558 29.63 11.70 6.69
CA CYS A 558 29.02 12.92 6.18
C CYS A 558 28.43 13.78 7.32
N LEU A 559 27.67 13.17 8.25
CA LEU A 559 27.10 13.89 9.39
C LEU A 559 28.17 14.51 10.29
N ARG A 560 29.25 13.78 10.57
CA ARG A 560 30.37 14.28 11.39
C ARG A 560 31.14 15.40 10.69
N GLU A 561 31.31 15.32 9.38
CA GLU A 561 31.91 16.39 8.59
C GLU A 561 31.05 17.67 8.62
N TRP A 562 29.72 17.53 8.53
CA TRP A 562 28.81 18.69 8.52
C TRP A 562 28.60 19.32 9.90
N TYR A 563 28.54 18.52 10.97
CA TYR A 563 28.08 18.98 12.29
C TYR A 563 29.07 18.75 13.43
N GLY A 564 30.20 18.08 13.17
CA GLY A 564 31.25 17.79 14.15
C GLY A 564 31.02 16.50 14.96
N GLU A 565 32.12 15.89 15.41
CA GLU A 565 32.10 14.59 16.10
C GLU A 565 31.38 14.61 17.46
N GLU A 566 31.47 15.73 18.19
CA GLU A 566 30.80 15.87 19.50
C GLU A 566 29.28 15.95 19.38
N SER A 567 28.75 16.42 18.25
CA SER A 567 27.32 16.54 18.02
C SER A 567 26.70 15.28 17.43
N VAL A 568 27.49 14.39 16.85
CA VAL A 568 27.03 13.20 16.11
C VAL A 568 27.48 11.91 16.78
N LEU A 569 26.53 11.19 17.38
CA LEU A 569 26.74 9.87 17.97
C LEU A 569 26.35 8.77 16.97
N LEU A 570 27.10 7.66 16.98
CA LEU A 570 26.87 6.49 16.14
C LEU A 570 26.54 5.28 17.02
N LEU A 571 25.38 4.66 16.82
CA LEU A 571 24.96 3.45 17.54
C LEU A 571 24.65 2.33 16.56
N ASP A 572 25.61 1.43 16.35
CA ASP A 572 25.50 0.31 15.41
C ASP A 572 25.86 -1.05 16.06
N GLY A 573 26.19 -2.04 15.23
CA GLY A 573 26.62 -3.37 15.67
C GLY A 573 28.08 -3.43 16.12
N SER A 574 28.90 -2.42 15.81
CA SER A 574 30.32 -2.35 16.18
C SER A 574 30.52 -1.86 17.62
N VAL A 575 29.60 -1.04 18.16
CA VAL A 575 29.65 -0.58 19.54
C VAL A 575 29.42 -1.74 20.51
N ALA A 576 30.41 -2.07 21.34
CA ALA A 576 30.35 -3.23 22.22
C ALA A 576 29.19 -3.13 23.22
N ILE A 577 28.49 -4.24 23.44
CA ILE A 577 27.43 -4.31 24.45
C ILE A 577 28.08 -4.22 25.84
N GLY A 578 27.57 -3.34 26.69
CA GLY A 578 28.09 -3.09 28.04
C GLY A 578 28.34 -1.60 28.26
N GLU A 579 29.41 -1.28 28.99
CA GLU A 579 29.71 0.08 29.45
C GLU A 579 29.85 1.10 28.31
N GLU A 580 30.47 0.73 27.19
CA GLU A 580 30.66 1.64 26.05
C GLU A 580 29.32 2.08 25.44
N ARG A 581 28.45 1.11 25.14
CA ARG A 581 27.10 1.38 24.61
C ARG A 581 26.24 2.13 25.61
N ASP A 582 26.31 1.78 26.89
CA ASP A 582 25.55 2.45 27.96
C ASP A 582 26.01 3.91 28.15
N ALA A 583 27.31 4.18 28.07
CA ALA A 583 27.86 5.52 28.09
C ALA A 583 27.36 6.34 26.90
N LEU A 584 27.39 5.80 25.67
CA LEU A 584 26.88 6.47 24.48
C LEU A 584 25.38 6.78 24.59
N ILE A 585 24.58 5.83 25.08
CA ILE A 585 23.14 6.03 25.31
C ILE A 585 22.90 7.12 26.37
N THR A 586 23.70 7.14 27.44
CA THR A 586 23.59 8.15 28.50
C THR A 586 23.90 9.53 27.94
N ARG A 587 25.00 9.67 27.17
CA ARG A 587 25.34 10.91 26.46
C ARG A 587 24.20 11.37 25.55
N TRP A 588 23.65 10.48 24.73
CA TRP A 588 22.50 10.79 23.88
C TRP A 588 21.28 11.28 24.68
N ARG A 589 20.97 10.67 25.82
CA ARG A 589 19.75 10.99 26.57
C ARG A 589 19.86 12.28 27.38
N GLU A 590 21.05 12.58 27.88
CA GLU A 590 21.27 13.60 28.93
C GLU A 590 22.09 14.80 28.46
N GLU A 591 22.98 14.66 27.46
CA GLU A 591 23.82 15.77 26.99
C GLU A 591 23.13 16.57 25.90
N GLU A 592 22.89 17.87 26.12
CA GLU A 592 22.24 18.72 25.11
C GLU A 592 23.07 18.90 23.82
N ARG A 593 24.41 18.83 23.91
CA ARG A 593 25.33 18.98 22.76
C ARG A 593 25.30 17.79 21.79
N ALA A 594 24.95 16.60 22.26
CA ALA A 594 24.75 15.41 21.44
C ALA A 594 23.42 15.55 20.69
N ARG A 595 23.45 16.27 19.56
CA ARG A 595 22.25 16.67 18.80
C ARG A 595 21.77 15.60 17.83
N ILE A 596 22.66 14.81 17.26
CA ILE A 596 22.35 13.84 16.20
C ILE A 596 22.76 12.43 16.65
N LEU A 597 21.85 11.48 16.52
CA LEU A 597 22.11 10.05 16.72
C LEU A 597 21.84 9.29 15.42
N LEU A 598 22.88 8.74 14.79
CA LEU A 598 22.73 7.78 13.70
C LEU A 598 22.68 6.37 14.28
N VAL A 599 21.65 5.60 13.94
CA VAL A 599 21.39 4.28 14.50
C VAL A 599 20.96 3.28 13.42
N SER A 600 21.43 2.03 13.52
CA SER A 600 20.87 0.94 12.69
C SER A 600 19.63 0.36 13.33
N THR A 601 18.55 0.26 12.54
CA THR A 601 17.28 -0.34 12.98
C THR A 601 17.49 -1.78 13.43
N LYS A 602 18.40 -2.51 12.77
CA LYS A 602 18.73 -3.91 13.05
C LYS A 602 19.56 -4.08 14.31
N THR A 603 20.49 -3.16 14.57
CA THR A 603 21.47 -3.27 15.67
C THR A 603 21.05 -2.50 16.92
N CYS A 604 19.87 -1.89 16.91
CA CYS A 604 19.20 -1.35 18.09
C CYS A 604 18.31 -2.44 18.72
N PRO A 605 18.85 -3.32 19.58
CA PRO A 605 18.14 -4.48 20.10
C PRO A 605 16.86 -4.11 20.84
N ASP A 606 16.01 -5.13 21.00
CA ASP A 606 14.65 -4.97 21.48
C ASP A 606 14.50 -4.50 22.94
N SER A 607 15.60 -4.25 23.63
CA SER A 607 15.63 -3.82 25.03
C SER A 607 16.16 -2.40 25.25
N ILE A 608 16.72 -1.71 24.24
CA ILE A 608 17.33 -0.38 24.45
C ILE A 608 16.25 0.69 24.71
N ASN A 609 16.57 1.65 25.60
CA ASN A 609 15.81 2.87 25.85
C ASN A 609 16.61 4.08 25.33
N LEU A 610 16.09 4.77 24.31
CA LEU A 610 16.69 5.95 23.69
C LEU A 610 15.85 7.22 23.92
N SER A 611 14.88 7.18 24.85
CA SER A 611 14.06 8.34 25.20
C SER A 611 14.91 9.46 25.80
N VAL A 612 14.82 10.64 25.18
CA VAL A 612 15.51 11.86 25.61
C VAL A 612 14.87 12.38 26.90
N THR A 613 15.68 12.51 27.95
CA THR A 613 15.23 12.92 29.30
C THR A 613 15.38 14.42 29.54
N ILE A 614 16.04 15.13 28.62
CA ILE A 614 16.22 16.59 28.67
C ILE A 614 14.86 17.28 28.50
N LYS A 615 14.51 18.14 29.46
CA LYS A 615 13.27 18.91 29.42
C LYS A 615 13.29 19.94 28.29
N PRO A 616 12.13 20.29 27.70
CA PRO A 616 12.05 21.34 26.70
C PRO A 616 12.64 22.67 27.19
N ASN A 617 13.42 23.33 26.34
CA ASN A 617 14.02 24.64 26.58
C ASN A 617 14.04 25.46 25.25
N PRO A 618 14.48 26.73 25.24
CA PRO A 618 14.49 27.54 24.01
C PRO A 618 15.28 26.93 22.83
N THR A 619 16.32 26.15 23.10
CA THR A 619 17.23 25.51 22.12
C THR A 619 16.92 24.03 21.87
N LEU A 620 15.94 23.44 22.58
CA LEU A 620 15.54 22.05 22.44
C LEU A 620 14.06 21.89 22.77
N GLN A 621 13.24 21.77 21.73
CA GLN A 621 11.79 21.76 21.79
C GLN A 621 11.19 20.42 21.34
N GLU A 622 11.87 19.67 20.48
CA GLU A 622 11.36 18.40 19.92
C GLU A 622 12.44 17.31 19.75
N LEU A 623 11.97 16.07 19.60
CA LEU A 623 12.74 14.94 19.10
C LEU A 623 12.26 14.60 17.68
N LEU A 624 13.13 14.75 16.68
CA LEU A 624 12.87 14.40 15.29
C LEU A 624 13.51 13.05 14.95
N VAL A 625 12.73 12.08 14.51
CA VAL A 625 13.22 10.75 14.08
C VAL A 625 13.05 10.58 12.57
N ILE A 626 14.15 10.41 11.85
CA ILE A 626 14.17 10.31 10.39
C ILE A 626 14.56 8.89 9.99
N GLY A 627 13.63 8.13 9.40
CA GLY A 627 13.91 6.89 8.70
C GLY A 627 14.53 7.19 7.34
N PHE A 628 15.86 7.19 7.28
CA PHE A 628 16.62 7.46 6.06
C PHE A 628 16.45 6.32 5.05
N ALA A 629 16.71 5.09 5.49
CA ALA A 629 16.47 3.86 4.74
C ALA A 629 15.48 2.98 5.49
N MET A 630 14.35 2.66 4.85
CA MET A 630 13.31 1.84 5.47
C MET A 630 13.75 0.38 5.56
N ASP A 631 13.57 -0.20 6.75
CA ASP A 631 13.72 -1.65 6.94
C ASP A 631 12.58 -2.39 6.23
N TRP A 632 12.69 -3.71 6.11
CA TRP A 632 11.67 -4.60 5.53
C TRP A 632 10.59 -5.03 6.52
N LYS A 633 10.72 -4.59 7.76
CA LYS A 633 9.76 -4.82 8.83
C LYS A 633 9.12 -3.48 9.21
N PRO A 634 7.83 -3.46 9.57
CA PRO A 634 7.23 -2.28 10.18
C PRO A 634 8.05 -1.82 11.39
N TRP A 635 8.55 -0.59 11.36
CA TRP A 635 9.46 -0.04 12.37
C TRP A 635 8.79 0.36 13.71
N LYS A 636 7.60 -0.18 14.02
CA LYS A 636 6.88 0.09 15.29
C LYS A 636 7.75 -0.15 16.52
N GLN A 637 8.46 -1.28 16.56
CA GLN A 637 9.33 -1.61 17.69
C GLN A 637 10.48 -0.61 17.83
N PHE A 638 10.99 -0.11 16.70
CA PHE A 638 12.05 0.90 16.64
C PHE A 638 11.55 2.26 17.15
N LEU A 639 10.39 2.75 16.70
CA LEU A 639 9.78 3.98 17.25
C LEU A 639 9.55 3.88 18.77
N GLY A 640 9.14 2.69 19.22
CA GLY A 640 8.98 2.41 20.64
C GLY A 640 10.26 2.58 21.46
N ARG A 641 11.47 2.63 20.88
CA ARG A 641 12.76 2.91 21.56
C ARG A 641 12.85 4.35 22.06
N PHE A 642 12.18 5.27 21.37
CA PHE A 642 12.16 6.70 21.64
C PHE A 642 10.86 7.10 22.34
N TYR A 643 9.73 6.61 21.85
CA TYR A 643 8.40 6.90 22.37
C TYR A 643 8.00 5.94 23.50
N ARG A 644 8.51 6.22 24.69
CA ARG A 644 8.19 5.51 25.93
C ARG A 644 8.39 6.38 27.15
N GLU A 645 8.12 5.81 28.32
CA GLU A 645 8.32 6.46 29.59
C GLU A 645 9.76 6.97 29.75
N GLY A 646 9.89 8.25 30.14
CA GLY A 646 11.16 8.97 30.22
C GLY A 646 11.39 9.95 29.08
N LEU A 647 10.59 9.90 28.01
CA LEU A 647 10.60 10.93 26.97
C LEU A 647 10.06 12.25 27.53
N ALA A 648 10.85 13.30 27.45
CA ALA A 648 10.49 14.64 27.93
C ALA A 648 10.09 15.61 26.79
N LEU A 649 10.40 15.27 25.55
CA LEU A 649 10.17 16.12 24.37
C LEU A 649 9.02 15.57 23.51
N PRO A 650 8.17 16.43 22.93
CA PRO A 650 7.32 16.05 21.79
C PRO A 650 8.15 15.37 20.70
N MET A 651 7.60 14.32 20.09
CA MET A 651 8.28 13.54 19.06
C MET A 651 7.62 13.75 17.68
N ARG A 652 8.44 13.95 16.66
CA ARG A 652 8.02 13.92 15.26
C ARG A 652 8.82 12.86 14.54
N TYR A 653 8.21 12.08 13.66
CA TYR A 653 8.95 11.13 12.84
C TYR A 653 8.54 11.16 11.38
N LEU A 654 9.50 10.85 10.52
CA LEU A 654 9.38 10.90 9.06
C LEU A 654 10.12 9.71 8.44
N SER A 655 9.57 9.08 7.39
CA SER A 655 10.28 8.07 6.59
C SER A 655 10.51 8.60 5.18
N LEU A 656 11.75 8.57 4.69
CA LEU A 656 12.07 9.07 3.35
C LEU A 656 11.78 8.02 2.29
N VAL A 657 10.97 8.40 1.31
CA VAL A 657 10.56 7.53 0.21
C VAL A 657 10.84 8.24 -1.11
N LEU A 658 11.73 7.67 -1.92
CA LEU A 658 11.97 8.19 -3.26
C LEU A 658 10.80 7.83 -4.18
N ARG A 659 10.21 8.83 -4.82
CA ARG A 659 9.08 8.65 -5.74
C ARG A 659 9.47 7.84 -6.97
N HIS A 660 8.53 7.05 -7.48
CA HIS A 660 8.69 6.24 -8.69
C HIS A 660 9.86 5.25 -8.61
N THR A 661 10.16 4.74 -7.42
CA THR A 661 11.22 3.76 -7.20
C THR A 661 10.74 2.57 -6.38
N VAL A 662 11.59 1.54 -6.27
CA VAL A 662 11.38 0.40 -5.37
C VAL A 662 11.21 0.79 -3.89
N CYS A 663 11.57 2.02 -3.50
CA CYS A 663 11.25 2.52 -2.14
C CYS A 663 9.75 2.61 -1.88
N GLU A 664 8.93 3.01 -2.86
CA GLU A 664 7.46 3.06 -2.72
C GLU A 664 6.91 1.65 -2.55
N ALA A 665 7.40 0.70 -3.36
CA ALA A 665 7.05 -0.72 -3.24
C ALA A 665 7.35 -1.28 -1.85
N ARG A 666 8.54 -0.98 -1.32
CA ARG A 666 8.96 -1.40 0.04
C ARG A 666 8.08 -0.75 1.11
N MET A 667 7.73 0.52 0.96
CA MET A 667 6.80 1.21 1.87
C MET A 667 5.42 0.55 1.84
N ASP A 668 4.87 0.29 0.66
CA ASP A 668 3.54 -0.31 0.51
C ASP A 668 3.50 -1.73 1.07
N LEU A 669 4.55 -2.52 0.84
CA LEU A 669 4.69 -3.83 1.47
C LEU A 669 4.68 -3.68 3.01
N ASN A 670 5.45 -2.76 3.57
CA ASN A 670 5.44 -2.50 5.01
C ASN A 670 4.08 -1.99 5.52
N ARG A 671 3.37 -1.17 4.75
CA ARG A 671 2.01 -0.73 5.06
C ARG A 671 1.07 -1.92 5.12
N ARG A 672 1.12 -2.85 4.16
CA ARG A 672 0.32 -4.09 4.19
C ARG A 672 0.64 -4.95 5.41
N LYS A 673 1.93 -5.14 5.71
CA LYS A 673 2.38 -5.86 6.93
C LYS A 673 1.85 -5.22 8.20
N TRP A 674 1.97 -3.89 8.30
CA TRP A 674 1.48 -3.12 9.44
C TRP A 674 -0.04 -3.21 9.54
N THR A 675 -0.74 -3.01 8.43
CA THR A 675 -2.18 -3.15 8.34
C THR A 675 -2.64 -4.54 8.75
N SER A 676 -1.94 -5.61 8.36
CA SER A 676 -2.23 -6.97 8.84
C SER A 676 -2.11 -7.09 10.37
N GLN A 677 -1.08 -6.49 10.96
CA GLN A 677 -0.93 -6.43 12.42
C GLN A 677 -1.99 -5.57 13.10
N THR A 678 -2.31 -4.39 12.57
CA THR A 678 -3.38 -3.55 13.13
C THR A 678 -4.72 -4.25 12.99
N ARG A 679 -4.97 -4.98 11.91
CA ARG A 679 -6.16 -5.82 11.72
C ARG A 679 -6.21 -6.94 12.76
N PHE A 680 -5.11 -7.62 13.07
CA PHE A 680 -5.08 -8.60 14.18
C PHE A 680 -5.33 -7.98 15.55
N ARG A 681 -4.87 -6.76 15.77
CA ARG A 681 -5.13 -6.02 17.01
C ARG A 681 -6.55 -5.47 17.06
N SER A 682 -7.10 -5.15 15.90
CA SER A 682 -8.47 -4.72 15.75
C SER A 682 -9.37 -5.90 16.06
N ARG A 683 -10.23 -5.75 17.05
CA ARG A 683 -11.33 -6.69 17.35
C ARG A 683 -12.54 -6.42 16.45
N VAL A 684 -12.34 -5.69 15.35
CA VAL A 684 -13.30 -5.53 14.27
C VAL A 684 -12.97 -6.53 13.15
N PRO A 685 -13.88 -6.81 12.21
CA PRO A 685 -13.80 -7.83 11.15
C PRO A 685 -13.49 -7.26 9.76
N PRO A 686 -12.99 -8.09 8.83
CA PRO A 686 -12.45 -7.57 7.58
C PRO A 686 -13.56 -6.88 6.75
N THR A 687 -13.27 -5.86 5.94
CA THR A 687 -14.20 -5.33 4.93
C THR A 687 -14.11 -6.13 3.62
N ALA A 688 -14.98 -5.86 2.65
CA ALA A 688 -14.91 -6.49 1.32
C ALA A 688 -13.65 -6.07 0.54
N GLU A 689 -13.20 -4.83 0.71
CA GLU A 689 -11.93 -4.34 0.17
C GLU A 689 -10.75 -5.08 0.81
N GLU A 690 -10.81 -5.29 2.13
CA GLU A 690 -9.78 -6.05 2.86
C GLU A 690 -9.74 -7.53 2.42
N TRP A 691 -10.89 -8.15 2.09
CA TRP A 691 -10.91 -9.49 1.49
C TRP A 691 -10.27 -9.52 0.10
N ALA A 692 -10.51 -8.50 -0.72
CA ALA A 692 -9.88 -8.41 -2.03
C ALA A 692 -8.35 -8.26 -1.89
N GLU A 693 -7.87 -7.52 -0.88
CA GLU A 693 -6.44 -7.42 -0.56
C GLU A 693 -5.84 -8.75 -0.07
N TYR A 694 -6.52 -9.50 0.80
CA TYR A 694 -6.00 -10.80 1.26
C TYR A 694 -5.83 -11.83 0.13
N SER A 695 -6.56 -11.65 -0.98
CA SER A 695 -6.40 -12.50 -2.17
C SER A 695 -5.24 -12.07 -3.08
N GLN A 696 -4.56 -10.96 -2.79
CA GLN A 696 -3.41 -10.50 -3.55
C GLN A 696 -2.12 -11.15 -3.01
N ASP A 697 -1.31 -11.68 -3.92
CA ASP A 697 0.01 -12.24 -3.59
C ASP A 697 1.02 -11.11 -3.34
N ASP A 698 1.70 -11.14 -2.18
CA ASP A 698 2.73 -10.17 -1.79
C ASP A 698 3.88 -10.12 -2.81
N ALA A 699 4.19 -11.24 -3.47
CA ALA A 699 5.24 -11.34 -4.48
C ALA A 699 5.01 -10.40 -5.68
N ASN A 700 3.76 -10.03 -5.97
CA ASN A 700 3.42 -9.12 -7.07
C ASN A 700 3.69 -7.65 -6.75
N THR A 701 3.91 -7.29 -5.48
CA THR A 701 4.02 -5.88 -5.07
C THR A 701 5.36 -5.27 -5.49
N LEU A 702 6.45 -6.03 -5.33
CA LEU A 702 7.78 -5.56 -5.73
C LEU A 702 7.98 -5.63 -7.24
N SER A 703 7.44 -6.66 -7.89
CA SER A 703 7.52 -6.80 -9.35
C SER A 703 6.79 -5.70 -10.10
N GLY A 704 5.83 -5.00 -9.47
CA GLY A 704 5.27 -3.76 -10.01
C GLY A 704 6.34 -2.71 -10.27
N PHE A 705 7.17 -2.40 -9.28
CA PHE A 705 8.13 -1.28 -9.35
C PHE A 705 9.51 -1.64 -9.91
N MET A 706 9.74 -2.90 -10.26
CA MET A 706 10.91 -3.33 -11.04
C MET A 706 10.73 -3.20 -12.55
N ARG A 707 9.50 -2.88 -12.97
CA ARG A 707 9.14 -2.79 -14.38
C ARG A 707 9.84 -1.64 -15.06
N SER A 708 10.25 -1.87 -16.30
CA SER A 708 10.65 -0.78 -17.18
C SER A 708 9.45 0.15 -17.45
N PRO A 709 9.68 1.40 -17.87
CA PRO A 709 8.61 2.29 -18.31
C PRO A 709 7.70 1.67 -19.37
N GLU A 710 8.24 0.90 -20.31
CA GLU A 710 7.48 0.19 -21.36
C GLU A 710 6.54 -0.88 -20.79
N GLU A 711 6.99 -1.62 -19.78
CA GLU A 711 6.21 -2.66 -19.11
C GLU A 711 5.06 -2.06 -18.29
N TRP A 712 5.28 -0.92 -17.65
CA TRP A 712 4.24 -0.17 -16.96
C TRP A 712 3.16 0.32 -17.92
N VAL A 713 3.57 0.92 -19.03
CA VAL A 713 2.63 1.36 -20.07
C VAL A 713 1.84 0.18 -20.63
N SER A 714 2.50 -0.96 -20.85
CA SER A 714 1.86 -2.18 -21.36
C SER A 714 0.88 -2.79 -20.37
N LEU A 715 1.24 -2.86 -19.07
CA LEU A 715 0.36 -3.36 -18.01
C LEU A 715 -0.92 -2.53 -17.94
N ILE A 716 -0.77 -1.22 -17.77
CA ILE A 716 -1.92 -0.32 -17.56
C ILE A 716 -2.80 -0.34 -18.82
N ASN A 717 -2.21 -0.28 -20.01
CA ASN A 717 -2.96 -0.41 -21.26
C ASN A 717 -3.75 -1.72 -21.34
N ASN A 718 -3.21 -2.84 -20.85
CA ASN A 718 -3.90 -4.12 -20.87
C ASN A 718 -5.04 -4.17 -19.83
N ASP A 719 -4.85 -3.57 -18.65
CA ASP A 719 -5.85 -3.55 -17.58
C ASP A 719 -7.07 -2.69 -17.89
N VAL A 720 -6.89 -1.57 -18.62
CA VAL A 720 -7.99 -0.67 -19.00
C VAL A 720 -8.58 -0.97 -20.38
N ARG A 721 -7.98 -1.90 -21.14
CA ARG A 721 -8.41 -2.25 -22.50
C ARG A 721 -9.86 -2.74 -22.51
N GLY A 722 -10.70 -2.07 -23.29
CA GLY A 722 -12.13 -2.39 -23.44
C GLY A 722 -12.99 -2.15 -22.20
N ALA A 723 -12.43 -1.58 -21.12
CA ALA A 723 -13.14 -1.38 -19.86
C ALA A 723 -14.10 -0.18 -19.91
N GLY A 724 -13.85 0.77 -20.82
CA GLY A 724 -14.58 2.01 -20.96
C GLY A 724 -13.92 3.20 -20.26
N GLU A 725 -14.19 4.42 -20.73
CA GLU A 725 -13.52 5.64 -20.26
C GLU A 725 -13.76 5.90 -18.78
N SER A 726 -14.96 5.59 -18.27
CA SER A 726 -15.27 5.75 -16.85
C SER A 726 -14.52 4.75 -15.97
N SER A 727 -14.39 3.49 -16.43
CA SER A 727 -13.61 2.46 -15.74
C SER A 727 -12.10 2.75 -15.80
N ALA A 728 -11.62 3.21 -16.96
CA ALA A 728 -10.23 3.62 -17.13
C ALA A 728 -9.87 4.80 -16.22
N THR A 729 -10.74 5.82 -16.14
CA THR A 729 -10.57 6.95 -15.20
C THR A 729 -10.48 6.46 -13.76
N ALA A 730 -11.42 5.61 -13.33
CA ALA A 730 -11.41 5.05 -11.98
C ALA A 730 -10.14 4.21 -11.69
N TYR A 731 -9.61 3.50 -12.69
CA TYR A 731 -8.35 2.76 -12.56
C TYR A 731 -7.14 3.70 -12.43
N LEU A 732 -7.08 4.78 -13.22
CA LEU A 732 -5.98 5.76 -13.21
C LEU A 732 -6.00 6.65 -11.96
N ASP A 733 -7.18 6.93 -11.42
CA ASP A 733 -7.35 7.69 -10.17
C ASP A 733 -7.05 6.84 -8.92
N ARG A 734 -6.81 5.53 -9.08
CA ARG A 734 -6.46 4.65 -7.96
C ARG A 734 -5.06 4.96 -7.44
N ASP A 735 -4.95 5.11 -6.13
CA ASP A 735 -3.68 5.28 -5.42
C ASP A 735 -2.75 4.08 -5.66
N SER A 736 -1.47 4.40 -5.90
CA SER A 736 -0.36 3.46 -6.05
C SER A 736 0.88 4.07 -5.39
N GLY A 737 1.21 3.62 -4.18
CA GLY A 737 2.29 4.21 -3.38
C GLY A 737 1.99 5.62 -2.90
N LEU A 738 2.81 6.58 -3.34
CA LEU A 738 2.62 8.02 -3.10
C LEU A 738 2.09 8.76 -4.33
N SER A 739 1.75 8.01 -5.39
CA SER A 739 1.28 8.50 -6.68
C SER A 739 -0.09 7.89 -7.01
N THR A 740 -0.67 8.24 -8.16
CA THR A 740 -1.77 7.47 -8.75
C THR A 740 -1.29 6.62 -9.92
N ASN A 741 -2.04 5.59 -10.30
CA ASN A 741 -1.78 4.84 -11.54
C ASN A 741 -1.68 5.76 -12.76
N GLY A 742 -2.46 6.84 -12.79
CA GLY A 742 -2.42 7.86 -13.85
C GLY A 742 -1.10 8.62 -13.91
N GLU A 743 -0.52 9.00 -12.78
CA GLU A 743 0.79 9.66 -12.74
C GLU A 743 1.90 8.71 -13.19
N ILE A 744 1.92 7.50 -12.64
CA ILE A 744 2.89 6.46 -13.02
C ILE A 744 2.81 6.17 -14.53
N PHE A 745 1.59 6.03 -15.06
CA PHE A 745 1.36 5.84 -16.49
C PHE A 745 1.90 7.00 -17.32
N ALA A 746 1.61 8.25 -16.94
CA ALA A 746 2.03 9.42 -17.70
C ALA A 746 3.56 9.58 -17.76
N ARG A 747 4.24 9.42 -16.62
CA ARG A 747 5.71 9.50 -16.56
C ARG A 747 6.38 8.34 -17.29
N SER A 748 5.87 7.12 -17.11
CA SER A 748 6.38 5.93 -17.81
C SER A 748 6.17 6.04 -19.32
N PHE A 749 5.02 6.54 -19.75
CA PHE A 749 4.72 6.79 -21.16
C PHE A 749 5.67 7.83 -21.74
N LEU A 750 5.91 8.95 -21.04
CA LEU A 750 6.87 9.95 -21.47
C LEU A 750 8.28 9.36 -21.67
N ALA A 751 8.75 8.53 -20.74
CA ALA A 751 10.08 7.93 -20.79
C ALA A 751 10.24 6.92 -21.94
N ALA A 752 9.19 6.18 -22.29
CA ALA A 752 9.24 5.12 -23.28
C ALA A 752 8.72 5.49 -24.68
N GLN A 753 7.82 6.47 -24.79
CA GLN A 753 7.00 6.70 -25.99
C GLN A 753 7.79 6.83 -27.30
N GLU A 754 9.02 7.33 -27.24
CA GLU A 754 9.84 7.54 -28.44
C GLU A 754 10.12 6.24 -29.19
N HIS A 755 10.21 5.11 -28.49
CA HIS A 755 10.45 3.78 -29.05
C HIS A 755 9.18 2.91 -29.10
N MET A 756 8.07 3.42 -28.57
CA MET A 756 6.79 2.72 -28.57
C MET A 756 5.94 3.07 -29.80
N ALA A 757 4.82 2.36 -29.93
CA ALA A 757 3.86 2.55 -31.02
C ALA A 757 3.41 4.01 -31.19
N SER A 758 3.15 4.73 -30.10
CA SER A 758 2.74 6.14 -30.13
C SER A 758 3.78 7.04 -30.80
N GLY A 759 5.06 6.91 -30.46
CA GLY A 759 6.13 7.70 -31.09
C GLY A 759 6.31 7.38 -32.58
N HIS A 760 6.23 6.11 -32.97
CA HIS A 760 6.30 5.74 -34.39
C HIS A 760 5.09 6.25 -35.19
N ILE A 761 3.89 6.14 -34.63
CA ILE A 761 2.66 6.69 -35.22
C ILE A 761 2.81 8.21 -35.39
N ALA A 762 3.27 8.92 -34.35
CA ALA A 762 3.50 10.36 -34.41
C ALA A 762 4.53 10.75 -35.48
N ARG A 763 5.62 9.98 -35.66
CA ARG A 763 6.60 10.21 -36.75
C ARG A 763 6.01 9.98 -38.13
N HIS A 764 5.19 8.95 -38.31
CA HIS A 764 4.46 8.72 -39.56
C HIS A 764 3.49 9.87 -39.87
N MET A 765 2.71 10.30 -38.87
CA MET A 765 1.80 11.44 -38.99
C MET A 765 2.55 12.74 -39.26
N ARG A 766 3.67 12.98 -38.58
CA ARG A 766 4.55 14.14 -38.82
C ARG A 766 4.92 14.25 -40.28
N PHE A 767 5.39 13.15 -40.89
CA PHE A 767 5.75 13.15 -42.31
C PHE A 767 4.55 13.54 -43.20
N ALA A 768 3.39 12.90 -43.00
CA ALA A 768 2.20 13.23 -43.79
C ALA A 768 1.71 14.67 -43.61
N ILE A 769 1.76 15.19 -42.38
CA ILE A 769 1.30 16.53 -42.03
C ILE A 769 2.27 17.59 -42.57
N GLN A 770 3.57 17.46 -42.26
CA GLN A 770 4.59 18.47 -42.59
C GLN A 770 5.00 18.46 -44.06
N GLU A 771 4.98 17.30 -44.73
CA GLU A 771 5.38 17.22 -46.14
C GLU A 771 4.19 17.27 -47.09
N GLY A 772 3.01 16.87 -46.63
CA GLY A 772 1.78 16.82 -47.44
C GLY A 772 0.77 17.90 -47.07
N LEU A 773 0.13 17.76 -45.92
CA LEU A 773 -1.10 18.50 -45.60
C LEU A 773 -0.88 20.00 -45.37
N ILE A 774 0.19 20.40 -44.67
CA ILE A 774 0.51 21.81 -44.42
C ILE A 774 0.98 22.49 -45.73
N PRO A 775 2.03 21.99 -46.42
CA PRO A 775 2.45 22.61 -47.68
C PRO A 775 1.38 22.53 -48.77
N GLY A 776 0.48 21.55 -48.70
CA GLY A 776 -0.67 21.40 -49.59
C GLY A 776 -1.80 22.39 -49.36
N GLY A 777 -1.68 23.30 -48.37
CA GLY A 777 -2.73 24.28 -48.05
C GLY A 777 -4.00 23.66 -47.45
N ILE A 778 -3.97 22.37 -47.09
CA ILE A 778 -5.10 21.68 -46.45
C ILE A 778 -5.15 22.07 -44.97
N LEU A 779 -3.99 22.05 -44.30
CA LEU A 779 -3.82 22.49 -42.91
C LEU A 779 -3.06 23.82 -42.89
N THR A 780 -3.79 24.93 -42.82
CA THR A 780 -3.22 26.29 -42.80
C THR A 780 -2.98 26.83 -41.39
N ASP A 781 -3.64 26.26 -40.39
CA ASP A 781 -3.55 26.64 -38.97
C ASP A 781 -3.27 25.39 -38.12
N PRO A 782 -2.11 25.30 -37.45
CA PRO A 782 -1.80 24.17 -36.55
C PRO A 782 -2.82 23.99 -35.42
N THR A 783 -3.51 25.05 -34.99
CA THR A 783 -4.55 24.98 -33.96
C THR A 783 -5.86 24.34 -34.45
N ALA A 784 -5.98 24.11 -35.77
CA ALA A 784 -7.05 23.34 -36.38
C ALA A 784 -6.78 21.82 -36.38
N ILE A 785 -5.75 21.36 -35.65
CA ILE A 785 -5.47 19.95 -35.38
C ILE A 785 -5.92 19.61 -33.96
N LEU A 786 -6.77 18.60 -33.83
CA LEU A 786 -7.13 17.97 -32.55
C LEU A 786 -6.40 16.63 -32.42
N ASP A 787 -5.65 16.44 -31.34
CA ASP A 787 -5.10 15.15 -30.91
C ASP A 787 -5.94 14.62 -29.73
N ALA A 788 -6.83 13.69 -30.02
CA ALA A 788 -7.76 13.09 -29.07
C ALA A 788 -7.15 11.80 -28.49
N GLY A 789 -6.73 11.85 -27.23
CA GLY A 789 -5.81 10.91 -26.60
C GLY A 789 -4.35 11.35 -26.79
N CYS A 790 -4.05 12.64 -26.50
CA CYS A 790 -2.79 13.27 -26.88
C CYS A 790 -1.55 12.81 -26.10
N GLY A 791 -1.72 12.02 -25.02
CA GLY A 791 -0.61 11.61 -24.15
C GLY A 791 0.15 12.82 -23.59
N PRO A 792 1.48 12.74 -23.38
CA PRO A 792 2.30 13.87 -22.94
C PRO A 792 2.63 14.81 -24.13
N ALA A 793 1.60 15.20 -24.89
CA ALA A 793 1.65 15.98 -26.12
C ALA A 793 2.58 15.37 -27.19
N THR A 794 2.47 14.05 -27.41
CA THR A 794 3.38 13.29 -28.29
C THR A 794 3.39 13.85 -29.71
N LEU A 795 2.21 14.08 -30.31
CA LEU A 795 2.12 14.59 -31.68
C LEU A 795 2.60 16.05 -31.76
N ALA A 796 2.20 16.91 -30.82
CA ALA A 796 2.61 18.32 -30.78
C ALA A 796 4.13 18.46 -30.71
N ARG A 797 4.78 17.71 -29.81
CA ARG A 797 6.24 17.65 -29.67
C ARG A 797 6.93 17.14 -30.93
N THR A 798 6.37 16.10 -31.55
CA THR A 798 6.93 15.51 -32.76
C THR A 798 6.81 16.45 -33.96
N LEU A 799 5.71 17.21 -34.05
CA LEU A 799 5.49 18.23 -35.07
C LEU A 799 6.26 19.54 -34.80
N ALA A 800 6.66 19.79 -33.54
CA ALA A 800 7.11 21.09 -33.06
C ALA A 800 6.10 22.22 -33.37
N LEU A 801 4.80 21.92 -33.21
CA LEU A 801 3.70 22.85 -33.47
C LEU A 801 2.66 22.80 -32.35
N PRO A 802 1.96 23.91 -32.06
CA PRO A 802 0.87 23.92 -31.08
C PRO A 802 -0.32 23.15 -31.64
N VAL A 803 -0.62 21.99 -31.06
CA VAL A 803 -1.77 21.13 -31.40
C VAL A 803 -2.76 21.17 -30.24
N MET A 804 -4.07 21.15 -30.53
CA MET A 804 -5.08 21.06 -29.47
C MET A 804 -5.12 19.62 -28.95
N GLY A 805 -4.89 19.43 -27.65
CA GLY A 805 -4.81 18.11 -27.04
C GLY A 805 -5.98 17.83 -26.10
N VAL A 806 -6.52 16.62 -26.14
CA VAL A 806 -7.42 16.11 -25.09
C VAL A 806 -6.89 14.77 -24.60
N ASP A 807 -6.84 14.57 -23.29
CA ASP A 807 -6.57 13.26 -22.70
C ASP A 807 -7.46 13.04 -21.46
N LEU A 808 -7.88 11.80 -21.24
CA LEU A 808 -8.70 11.46 -20.07
C LEU A 808 -7.85 11.44 -18.80
N ASN A 809 -6.57 11.12 -18.91
CA ASN A 809 -5.63 11.12 -17.81
C ASN A 809 -5.11 12.55 -17.57
N PRO A 810 -5.46 13.22 -16.46
CA PRO A 810 -4.98 14.58 -16.18
C PRO A 810 -3.45 14.66 -16.14
N TRP A 811 -2.78 13.62 -15.66
CA TRP A 811 -1.33 13.60 -15.53
C TRP A 811 -0.60 13.63 -16.87
N MET A 812 -1.22 13.14 -17.94
CA MET A 812 -0.66 13.28 -19.30
C MET A 812 -0.53 14.75 -19.68
N ILE A 813 -1.53 15.56 -19.32
CA ILE A 813 -1.57 17.00 -19.60
C ILE A 813 -0.55 17.74 -18.73
N ASP A 814 -0.46 17.39 -17.46
CA ASP A 814 0.49 18.04 -16.54
C ASP A 814 1.94 17.74 -16.95
N VAL A 815 2.25 16.47 -17.26
CA VAL A 815 3.56 16.07 -17.79
C VAL A 815 3.84 16.75 -19.13
N ALA A 816 2.85 16.87 -20.02
CA ALA A 816 3.02 17.59 -21.28
C ALA A 816 3.42 19.06 -21.07
N ARG A 817 2.79 19.74 -20.10
CA ARG A 817 3.09 21.14 -19.76
C ARG A 817 4.44 21.30 -19.08
N GLU A 818 4.89 20.31 -18.32
CA GLU A 818 6.22 20.28 -17.72
C GLU A 818 7.31 20.22 -18.80
N VAL A 819 7.18 19.29 -19.77
CA VAL A 819 8.24 19.03 -20.76
C VAL A 819 8.16 19.89 -22.02
N ALA A 820 6.98 20.42 -22.36
CA ALA A 820 6.75 21.21 -23.56
C ALA A 820 5.69 22.30 -23.33
N PRO A 821 5.93 23.27 -22.42
CA PRO A 821 4.92 24.24 -21.97
C PRO A 821 4.30 25.05 -23.12
N GLU A 822 5.10 25.44 -24.11
CA GLU A 822 4.63 26.22 -25.26
C GLU A 822 3.77 25.40 -26.24
N LEU A 823 4.01 24.09 -26.33
CA LEU A 823 3.29 23.20 -27.25
C LEU A 823 2.01 22.61 -26.61
N ALA A 824 2.03 22.40 -25.30
CA ALA A 824 0.92 21.83 -24.52
C ALA A 824 -0.07 22.87 -24.00
N VAL A 825 0.07 24.15 -24.39
CA VAL A 825 -0.78 25.26 -23.93
C VAL A 825 -2.28 25.03 -24.22
N ASN A 826 -2.57 24.28 -25.29
CA ASN A 826 -3.93 23.95 -25.73
C ASN A 826 -4.40 22.56 -25.31
N SER A 827 -3.66 21.89 -24.42
CA SER A 827 -4.00 20.55 -23.93
C SER A 827 -4.91 20.63 -22.69
N GLN A 828 -5.95 19.83 -22.65
CA GLN A 828 -6.93 19.79 -21.55
C GLN A 828 -7.37 18.37 -21.17
N LYS A 829 -7.81 18.20 -19.91
CA LYS A 829 -8.44 16.96 -19.45
C LYS A 829 -9.82 16.81 -20.09
N GLY A 830 -10.13 15.64 -20.64
CA GLY A 830 -11.46 15.35 -21.17
C GLY A 830 -11.63 13.92 -21.65
N LYS A 831 -12.89 13.47 -21.70
CA LYS A 831 -13.26 12.19 -22.32
C LYS A 831 -13.52 12.41 -23.81
N LEU A 832 -13.18 11.42 -24.64
CA LEU A 832 -13.45 11.45 -26.07
C LEU A 832 -14.94 11.29 -26.38
N SER A 833 -15.70 10.62 -25.52
CA SER A 833 -17.16 10.52 -25.65
C SER A 833 -17.90 11.81 -25.29
N GLU A 834 -17.21 12.80 -24.72
CA GLU A 834 -17.79 14.05 -24.21
C GLU A 834 -16.87 15.24 -24.53
N LEU A 835 -16.58 15.46 -25.82
CA LEU A 835 -15.78 16.61 -26.24
C LEU A 835 -16.56 17.92 -26.07
N PRO A 836 -15.88 19.07 -25.89
CA PRO A 836 -16.56 20.35 -25.74
C PRO A 836 -17.55 20.65 -26.87
N ARG A 837 -18.70 21.22 -26.52
CA ARG A 837 -19.82 21.43 -27.46
C ARG A 837 -19.49 22.51 -28.49
N GLU A 838 -18.72 23.51 -28.06
CA GLU A 838 -18.23 24.63 -28.87
C GLU A 838 -17.20 24.22 -29.94
N TRP A 839 -16.74 22.97 -29.96
CA TRP A 839 -15.79 22.46 -30.95
C TRP A 839 -16.43 21.88 -32.21
N THR A 840 -17.75 22.01 -32.40
CA THR A 840 -18.44 21.47 -33.58
C THR A 840 -17.86 22.07 -34.87
N ASP A 841 -17.55 21.21 -35.84
CA ASP A 841 -16.96 21.56 -37.15
C ASP A 841 -15.68 22.41 -37.07
N ARG A 842 -14.91 22.28 -35.98
CA ARG A 842 -13.77 23.16 -35.68
C ARG A 842 -12.46 22.72 -36.32
N PHE A 843 -12.20 21.42 -36.36
CA PHE A 843 -10.86 20.89 -36.68
C PHE A 843 -10.78 20.39 -38.11
N ARG A 844 -9.75 20.80 -38.84
CA ARG A 844 -9.47 20.28 -40.20
C ARG A 844 -8.83 18.89 -40.16
N LEU A 845 -8.15 18.55 -39.06
CA LEU A 845 -7.63 17.22 -38.80
C LEU A 845 -7.89 16.83 -37.35
N THR A 846 -8.56 15.71 -37.15
CA THR A 846 -8.72 15.09 -35.84
C THR A 846 -7.99 13.74 -35.84
N VAL A 847 -7.08 13.58 -34.91
CA VAL A 847 -6.29 12.37 -34.70
C VAL A 847 -6.79 11.65 -33.45
N SER A 848 -6.89 10.32 -33.52
CA SER A 848 -7.12 9.49 -32.34
C SER A 848 -6.23 8.26 -32.42
N SER A 849 -5.18 8.26 -31.58
CA SER A 849 -4.13 7.24 -31.64
C SER A 849 -4.22 6.26 -30.47
N MET A 850 -4.58 5.01 -30.76
CA MET A 850 -4.69 3.87 -29.82
C MET A 850 -5.70 4.02 -28.67
N VAL A 851 -6.22 5.21 -28.38
CA VAL A 851 -7.13 5.48 -27.25
C VAL A 851 -8.50 4.81 -27.39
N LEU A 852 -8.95 4.50 -28.61
CA LEU A 852 -10.18 3.73 -28.82
C LEU A 852 -10.09 2.30 -28.25
N ASP A 853 -8.89 1.79 -27.99
CA ASP A 853 -8.69 0.50 -27.30
C ASP A 853 -9.21 0.54 -25.85
N TRP A 854 -9.37 1.73 -25.26
CA TRP A 854 -9.83 1.90 -23.87
C TRP A 854 -11.35 2.06 -23.77
N THR A 855 -12.03 2.20 -24.91
CA THR A 855 -13.49 2.39 -24.96
C THR A 855 -14.24 1.08 -24.88
N ALA A 856 -15.40 1.07 -24.21
CA ALA A 856 -16.28 -0.09 -24.16
C ALA A 856 -17.16 -0.17 -25.43
N LEU A 857 -17.33 -1.37 -25.97
CA LEU A 857 -18.23 -1.57 -27.11
C LEU A 857 -19.71 -1.59 -26.71
N GLY A 858 -20.04 -2.12 -25.52
CA GLY A 858 -21.40 -2.10 -24.96
C GLY A 858 -22.51 -2.64 -25.88
N SER A 859 -23.75 -2.24 -25.60
CA SER A 859 -24.87 -2.33 -26.54
C SER A 859 -24.85 -1.14 -27.52
N ALA A 860 -25.65 -1.15 -28.59
CA ALA A 860 -25.65 -0.06 -29.58
C ALA A 860 -25.93 1.34 -29.00
N GLN A 861 -26.76 1.41 -27.95
CA GLN A 861 -27.11 2.66 -27.25
C GLN A 861 -26.08 3.06 -26.19
N GLU A 862 -25.30 2.10 -25.69
CA GLU A 862 -24.34 2.25 -24.59
C GLU A 862 -22.88 2.17 -25.09
N SER A 863 -22.68 2.16 -26.41
CA SER A 863 -21.35 2.00 -27.01
C SER A 863 -20.55 3.28 -26.90
N GLU A 864 -19.69 3.36 -25.88
CA GLU A 864 -18.75 4.48 -25.72
C GLU A 864 -17.86 4.65 -26.96
N ARG A 865 -17.46 3.55 -27.61
CA ARG A 865 -16.66 3.61 -28.85
C ARG A 865 -17.38 4.33 -29.98
N LEU A 866 -18.67 4.03 -30.19
CA LEU A 866 -19.48 4.75 -31.18
C LEU A 866 -19.70 6.20 -30.79
N GLN A 867 -19.88 6.48 -29.50
CA GLN A 867 -20.01 7.85 -29.01
C GLN A 867 -18.74 8.64 -29.26
N CYS A 868 -17.56 8.07 -28.99
CA CYS A 868 -16.27 8.69 -29.35
C CYS A 868 -16.20 8.96 -30.85
N LEU A 869 -16.52 7.99 -31.72
CA LEU A 869 -16.51 8.21 -33.17
C LEU A 869 -17.47 9.33 -33.61
N ARG A 870 -18.66 9.42 -33.01
CA ARG A 870 -19.62 10.50 -33.27
C ARG A 870 -19.07 11.85 -32.84
N GLU A 871 -18.43 11.92 -31.68
CA GLU A 871 -17.80 13.15 -31.19
C GLU A 871 -16.63 13.57 -32.08
N LEU A 872 -15.75 12.64 -32.48
CA LEU A 872 -14.68 12.91 -33.43
C LEU A 872 -15.23 13.44 -34.76
N ILE A 873 -16.31 12.86 -35.27
CA ILE A 873 -17.00 13.36 -36.48
C ILE A 873 -17.58 14.76 -36.25
N ARG A 874 -18.27 14.98 -35.12
CA ARG A 874 -18.92 16.25 -34.78
C ARG A 874 -17.92 17.39 -34.70
N VAL A 875 -16.76 17.16 -34.09
CA VAL A 875 -15.76 18.24 -33.89
C VAL A 875 -14.89 18.49 -35.11
N THR A 876 -14.83 17.52 -36.02
CA THR A 876 -14.09 17.67 -37.28
C THR A 876 -14.95 18.44 -38.26
N ASP A 877 -14.34 19.37 -38.99
CA ASP A 877 -14.96 20.03 -40.15
C ASP A 877 -15.64 18.96 -41.04
N PRO A 878 -16.82 19.22 -41.63
CA PRO A 878 -17.52 18.23 -42.45
C PRO A 878 -16.69 17.74 -43.64
N HIS A 879 -15.71 18.55 -44.06
CA HIS A 879 -14.69 18.25 -45.05
C HIS A 879 -13.31 18.03 -44.44
N GLY A 880 -13.15 18.04 -43.12
CA GLY A 880 -11.92 17.67 -42.43
C GLY A 880 -11.59 16.18 -42.54
N LEU A 881 -10.46 15.84 -41.94
CA LEU A 881 -9.88 14.50 -41.89
C LEU A 881 -9.96 13.92 -40.48
N ILE A 882 -10.30 12.64 -40.41
CA ILE A 882 -10.22 11.86 -39.16
C ILE A 882 -9.20 10.75 -39.37
N TRP A 883 -8.20 10.70 -38.49
CA TRP A 883 -7.12 9.73 -38.53
C TRP A 883 -7.14 8.86 -37.28
N LEU A 884 -7.59 7.62 -37.44
CA LEU A 884 -7.62 6.61 -36.38
C LEU A 884 -6.41 5.69 -36.52
N THR A 885 -5.73 5.38 -35.41
CA THR A 885 -4.68 4.36 -35.41
C THR A 885 -4.86 3.35 -34.28
N PHE A 886 -4.50 2.10 -34.56
CA PHE A 886 -4.63 0.97 -33.65
C PHE A 886 -3.35 0.15 -33.67
N ASN A 887 -2.98 -0.44 -32.52
CA ASN A 887 -1.88 -1.39 -32.48
C ASN A 887 -2.19 -2.57 -33.42
N HIS A 888 -1.17 -3.10 -34.11
CA HIS A 888 -1.33 -4.26 -34.99
C HIS A 888 -1.97 -5.46 -34.26
N SER A 889 -1.76 -5.61 -32.95
CA SER A 889 -2.41 -6.66 -32.15
C SER A 889 -3.92 -6.45 -31.92
N SER A 890 -4.41 -5.21 -32.03
CA SER A 890 -5.79 -4.84 -31.72
C SER A 890 -6.77 -5.17 -32.85
N MET A 891 -6.30 -5.37 -34.08
CA MET A 891 -7.11 -5.80 -35.22
C MET A 891 -6.41 -6.87 -36.05
N ASP A 892 -7.19 -7.74 -36.66
CA ASP A 892 -6.75 -8.53 -37.81
C ASP A 892 -7.35 -7.93 -39.09
N GLU A 893 -6.99 -8.50 -40.24
CA GLU A 893 -7.48 -8.04 -41.54
C GLU A 893 -9.01 -8.09 -41.66
N SER A 894 -9.66 -9.06 -41.03
CA SER A 894 -11.12 -9.21 -41.06
C SER A 894 -11.80 -8.07 -40.30
N LEU A 895 -11.31 -7.78 -39.09
CA LEU A 895 -11.79 -6.65 -38.28
C LEU A 895 -11.53 -5.32 -38.99
N PHE A 896 -10.34 -5.14 -39.56
CA PHE A 896 -10.01 -3.94 -40.34
C PHE A 896 -10.97 -3.74 -41.52
N ARG A 897 -11.27 -4.80 -42.27
CA ARG A 897 -12.27 -4.78 -43.36
C ARG A 897 -13.68 -4.46 -42.84
N ALA A 898 -14.06 -4.95 -41.66
CA ALA A 898 -15.35 -4.64 -41.04
C ALA A 898 -15.46 -3.15 -40.66
N TRP A 899 -14.41 -2.58 -40.05
CA TRP A 899 -14.34 -1.15 -39.70
C TRP A 899 -14.44 -0.27 -40.94
N THR A 900 -13.56 -0.50 -41.92
CA THR A 900 -13.52 0.27 -43.16
C THR A 900 -14.80 0.13 -43.99
N GLY A 901 -15.40 -1.07 -44.01
CA GLY A 901 -16.69 -1.33 -44.64
C GLY A 901 -17.84 -0.57 -43.96
N ALA A 902 -17.88 -0.56 -42.63
CA ALA A 902 -18.90 0.18 -41.87
C ALA A 902 -18.81 1.69 -42.08
N LEU A 903 -17.58 2.25 -42.08
CA LEU A 903 -17.36 3.68 -42.37
C LEU A 903 -17.82 4.04 -43.78
N LYS A 904 -17.47 3.22 -44.79
CA LYS A 904 -17.94 3.40 -46.17
C LYS A 904 -19.47 3.32 -46.27
N HIS A 905 -20.09 2.36 -45.59
CA HIS A 905 -21.55 2.21 -45.57
C HIS A 905 -22.24 3.42 -44.93
N ALA A 906 -21.62 4.00 -43.90
CA ALA A 906 -22.08 5.23 -43.26
C ALA A 906 -21.81 6.51 -44.08
N GLY A 907 -21.22 6.38 -45.29
CA GLY A 907 -21.04 7.47 -46.25
C GLY A 907 -19.66 8.12 -46.24
N CYS A 908 -18.71 7.64 -45.42
CA CYS A 908 -17.35 8.17 -45.32
C CYS A 908 -16.50 7.80 -46.54
N GLU A 909 -15.59 8.68 -46.92
CA GLU A 909 -14.60 8.43 -47.97
C GLU A 909 -13.25 8.07 -47.31
N LEU A 910 -12.71 6.89 -47.60
CA LEU A 910 -11.41 6.45 -47.09
C LEU A 910 -10.27 6.95 -47.97
N LEU A 911 -9.16 7.31 -47.34
CA LEU A 911 -7.98 7.87 -48.01
C LEU A 911 -6.82 6.86 -48.12
N PRO A 912 -5.87 7.05 -49.05
CA PRO A 912 -4.73 6.14 -49.30
C PRO A 912 -3.81 5.86 -48.10
N LEU A 913 -3.82 6.70 -47.05
CA LEU A 913 -3.15 6.43 -45.78
C LEU A 913 -3.85 5.35 -44.92
N THR A 914 -4.94 4.76 -45.42
CA THR A 914 -5.68 3.67 -44.77
C THR A 914 -5.05 2.31 -45.12
N GLY A 915 -4.55 1.59 -44.12
CA GLY A 915 -3.93 0.28 -44.30
C GLY A 915 -3.13 -0.18 -43.08
N LEU A 916 -2.43 -1.31 -43.23
CA LEU A 916 -1.42 -1.75 -42.29
C LEU A 916 -0.11 -0.99 -42.56
N VAL A 917 0.33 -0.19 -41.61
CA VAL A 917 1.57 0.57 -41.70
C VAL A 917 2.71 -0.24 -41.07
N VAL A 918 3.78 -0.44 -41.83
CA VAL A 918 5.00 -1.13 -41.39
C VAL A 918 6.22 -0.24 -41.62
N PRO A 919 7.28 -0.35 -40.80
CA PRO A 919 8.51 0.40 -41.05
C PRO A 919 9.26 -0.16 -42.27
N VAL A 920 9.99 0.71 -42.96
CA VAL A 920 10.94 0.31 -44.02
C VAL A 920 12.17 -0.29 -43.35
N VAL A 921 12.38 -1.59 -43.48
CA VAL A 921 13.57 -2.27 -42.92
C VAL A 921 14.67 -2.33 -43.99
N GLU A 922 15.83 -1.74 -43.71
CA GLU A 922 17.01 -1.95 -44.54
C GLU A 922 17.36 -3.45 -44.53
N THR A 923 17.65 -4.01 -45.71
CA THR A 923 17.60 -5.43 -46.11
C THR A 923 18.47 -6.43 -45.30
N THR A 924 19.03 -6.03 -44.17
CA THR A 924 19.94 -6.84 -43.34
C THR A 924 19.38 -7.22 -41.95
N LYS A 925 18.22 -6.70 -41.52
CA LYS A 925 17.63 -7.01 -40.20
C LYS A 925 16.38 -7.89 -40.28
N LYS A 926 16.15 -8.68 -39.21
CA LYS A 926 14.96 -9.53 -38.97
C LYS A 926 13.65 -8.74 -39.18
N THR A 927 12.56 -9.46 -39.42
CA THR A 927 11.17 -8.97 -39.53
C THR A 927 10.92 -7.80 -38.57
N PRO A 928 10.33 -6.67 -39.04
CA PRO A 928 10.15 -5.50 -38.20
C PRO A 928 9.35 -5.83 -36.96
N SER A 929 9.81 -5.34 -35.80
CA SER A 929 9.16 -5.55 -34.49
C SER A 929 7.91 -4.71 -34.31
N PHE A 930 7.65 -3.76 -35.22
CA PHE A 930 6.59 -2.77 -35.11
C PHE A 930 5.68 -2.74 -36.35
N ALA A 931 4.38 -2.64 -36.14
CA ALA A 931 3.37 -2.36 -37.15
C ALA A 931 2.10 -1.78 -36.48
N PHE A 932 1.28 -1.04 -37.24
CA PHE A 932 0.00 -0.52 -36.74
C PHE A 932 -1.03 -0.39 -37.86
N TRP A 933 -2.31 -0.43 -37.50
CA TRP A 933 -3.40 -0.17 -38.44
C TRP A 933 -3.72 1.32 -38.47
N SER A 934 -3.85 1.86 -39.67
CA SER A 934 -4.23 3.25 -39.94
C SER A 934 -5.55 3.28 -40.70
N ILE A 935 -6.51 4.10 -40.25
CA ILE A 935 -7.75 4.38 -40.96
C ILE A 935 -7.89 5.89 -41.07
N VAL A 936 -7.80 6.41 -42.29
CA VAL A 936 -7.93 7.85 -42.57
C VAL A 936 -9.16 8.05 -43.43
N PHE A 937 -10.09 8.88 -42.97
CA PHE A 937 -11.34 9.11 -43.68
C PHE A 937 -11.85 10.54 -43.52
N THR A 938 -12.80 10.90 -44.38
CA THR A 938 -13.54 12.16 -44.31
C THR A 938 -15.05 11.89 -44.33
N PRO A 939 -15.86 12.66 -43.57
CA PRO A 939 -17.31 12.66 -43.69
C PRO A 939 -17.84 13.18 -45.03
N ALA A 940 -17.00 13.88 -45.80
CA ALA A 940 -17.33 14.43 -47.12
C ALA A 940 -18.63 15.28 -47.13
N GLY A 941 -18.88 16.03 -46.05
CA GLY A 941 -20.05 16.90 -45.90
C GLY A 941 -21.37 16.19 -45.60
N LYS A 942 -21.34 14.88 -45.30
CA LYS A 942 -22.54 14.08 -45.04
C LYS A 942 -22.78 13.92 -43.54
N SER A 943 -24.04 13.91 -43.14
CA SER A 943 -24.45 13.41 -41.82
C SER A 943 -24.19 11.91 -41.77
N ILE A 944 -23.24 11.48 -40.93
CA ILE A 944 -22.88 10.08 -40.76
C ILE A 944 -23.79 9.44 -39.71
N ASP A 945 -24.52 8.39 -40.09
CA ASP A 945 -25.19 7.50 -39.15
C ASP A 945 -24.41 6.19 -39.01
N LEU A 946 -23.70 6.07 -37.88
CA LEU A 946 -22.96 4.85 -37.55
C LEU A 946 -23.92 3.79 -36.98
N GLN A 947 -24.46 2.95 -37.86
CA GLN A 947 -25.27 1.79 -37.47
C GLN A 947 -24.40 0.52 -37.33
N GLY A 948 -24.80 -0.38 -36.43
CA GLY A 948 -24.16 -1.68 -36.27
C GLY A 948 -22.86 -1.66 -35.45
N HIS A 949 -22.95 -1.40 -34.14
CA HIS A 949 -21.82 -1.42 -33.20
C HIS A 949 -20.91 -2.65 -33.34
N GLY A 950 -21.46 -3.82 -33.69
CA GLY A 950 -20.68 -5.05 -33.90
C GLY A 950 -19.57 -4.96 -34.96
N SER A 951 -19.65 -4.02 -35.91
CA SER A 951 -18.62 -3.79 -36.94
C SER A 951 -17.37 -3.09 -36.41
N PHE A 952 -17.48 -2.42 -35.25
CA PHE A 952 -16.39 -1.67 -34.61
C PHE A 952 -15.72 -2.46 -33.48
N ARG A 953 -15.68 -3.79 -33.62
CA ARG A 953 -15.02 -4.70 -32.67
C ARG A 953 -13.51 -4.66 -32.81
N LEU A 954 -12.83 -4.86 -31.70
CA LEU A 954 -11.39 -5.10 -31.64
C LEU A 954 -11.14 -6.56 -31.24
N ARG A 955 -9.92 -7.04 -31.46
CA ARG A 955 -9.56 -8.45 -31.25
C ARG A 955 -9.83 -8.90 -29.81
N PHE A 956 -9.61 -8.02 -28.84
CA PHE A 956 -9.85 -8.31 -27.43
C PHE A 956 -11.34 -8.46 -27.09
N ASP A 957 -12.23 -7.77 -27.79
CA ASP A 957 -13.69 -7.95 -27.64
C ASP A 957 -14.11 -9.36 -28.09
N VAL A 958 -13.42 -9.91 -29.10
CA VAL A 958 -13.66 -11.27 -29.61
C VAL A 958 -13.06 -12.33 -28.67
N SER A 959 -11.90 -12.08 -28.07
CA SER A 959 -11.22 -13.03 -27.18
C SER A 959 -11.79 -13.06 -25.75
N HIS A 960 -12.30 -11.94 -25.21
CA HIS A 960 -12.96 -11.91 -23.90
C HIS A 960 -14.18 -12.84 -23.82
N MET A 961 -14.85 -13.11 -24.94
CA MET A 961 -15.92 -14.12 -25.02
C MET A 961 -15.41 -15.56 -24.83
N LYS A 962 -14.11 -15.83 -25.06
CA LYS A 962 -13.49 -17.16 -24.92
C LYS A 962 -12.69 -17.33 -23.62
N ALA A 963 -12.09 -16.25 -23.10
CA ALA A 963 -11.09 -16.32 -22.02
C ALA A 963 -11.64 -16.33 -20.58
N ARG A 964 -12.96 -16.22 -20.38
CA ARG A 964 -13.59 -16.24 -19.03
C ARG A 964 -13.45 -17.58 -18.27
N ARG A 965 -12.59 -18.51 -18.74
CA ARG A 965 -12.34 -19.84 -18.15
C ARG A 965 -10.86 -20.16 -17.83
N ALA A 966 -9.90 -19.30 -18.13
CA ALA A 966 -8.49 -19.57 -17.79
C ALA A 966 -7.78 -18.28 -17.38
N ARG A 967 -7.63 -18.07 -16.07
CA ARG A 967 -6.63 -17.11 -15.56
C ARG A 967 -5.27 -17.77 -15.75
N GLY A 968 -4.62 -17.44 -16.86
CA GLY A 968 -3.26 -17.89 -17.16
C GLY A 968 -2.24 -17.10 -16.34
N THR A 969 -1.25 -17.84 -15.85
CA THR A 969 0.00 -17.35 -15.28
C THR A 969 0.70 -16.37 -16.24
N HIS A 970 1.14 -15.22 -15.72
CA HIS A 970 2.00 -14.29 -16.45
C HIS A 970 3.26 -15.03 -16.91
N THR A 971 3.43 -15.20 -18.23
CA THR A 971 4.70 -15.66 -18.81
C THR A 971 5.64 -14.48 -18.88
N ALA A 972 6.84 -14.63 -18.30
CA ALA A 972 7.91 -13.64 -18.41
C ALA A 972 8.13 -13.26 -19.88
N THR A 973 8.16 -11.96 -20.17
CA THR A 973 8.43 -11.46 -21.51
C THR A 973 9.91 -11.71 -21.80
N PRO A 974 10.28 -12.46 -22.85
CA PRO A 974 11.68 -12.65 -23.21
C PRO A 974 12.32 -11.29 -23.49
N ASN A 975 13.59 -11.11 -23.09
CA ASN A 975 14.42 -9.93 -23.37
C ASN A 975 14.11 -9.41 -24.79
N GLY A 976 13.42 -8.28 -24.85
CA GLY A 976 13.00 -7.67 -26.10
C GLY A 976 14.23 -7.31 -26.94
N PRO A 977 14.11 -7.29 -28.28
CA PRO A 977 15.15 -6.68 -29.11
C PRO A 977 15.36 -5.21 -28.67
N GLU A 978 16.58 -4.71 -28.79
CA GLU A 978 16.91 -3.31 -28.47
C GLU A 978 15.88 -2.33 -29.06
N PRO A 979 15.52 -1.24 -28.35
CA PRO A 979 14.59 -0.23 -28.83
C PRO A 979 15.05 0.33 -30.19
N VAL A 980 14.23 0.19 -31.24
CA VAL A 980 14.56 0.69 -32.59
C VAL A 980 13.70 1.90 -32.91
N LEU A 981 14.32 3.01 -33.32
CA LEU A 981 13.62 4.16 -33.89
C LEU A 981 13.38 3.96 -35.39
N TYR A 982 12.13 4.17 -35.82
CA TYR A 982 11.73 4.12 -37.23
C TYR A 982 11.19 5.47 -37.67
N ASP A 983 11.74 6.00 -38.76
CA ASP A 983 11.36 7.28 -39.38
C ASP A 983 10.66 7.14 -40.74
N ARG A 984 10.70 5.94 -41.34
CA ARG A 984 10.16 5.66 -42.68
C ARG A 984 9.21 4.49 -42.65
N PHE A 985 8.09 4.62 -43.35
CA PHE A 985 7.02 3.64 -43.30
C PHE A 985 6.46 3.30 -44.69
N VAL A 986 5.79 2.15 -44.76
CA VAL A 986 5.09 1.63 -45.94
C VAL A 986 3.66 1.33 -45.53
N VAL A 987 2.70 1.75 -46.34
CA VAL A 987 1.28 1.46 -46.14
C VAL A 987 0.90 0.27 -47.01
N LYS A 988 0.44 -0.82 -46.37
CA LYS A 988 -0.08 -2.01 -47.03
C LYS A 988 -1.60 -2.00 -46.95
N ASP A 989 -2.26 -1.71 -48.06
CA ASP A 989 -3.71 -1.87 -48.15
C ASP A 989 -4.03 -3.38 -48.29
N PRO A 990 -4.74 -4.00 -47.33
CA PRO A 990 -5.10 -5.42 -47.42
C PRO A 990 -5.97 -5.78 -48.64
N SER A 991 -6.58 -4.78 -49.29
CA SER A 991 -7.33 -4.97 -50.54
C SER A 991 -6.48 -4.76 -51.81
N ALA A 992 -5.29 -4.16 -51.70
CA ALA A 992 -4.38 -3.92 -52.82
C ALA A 992 -3.21 -4.91 -52.82
N ARG A 993 -2.76 -5.32 -54.02
CA ARG A 993 -1.59 -6.20 -54.16
C ARG A 993 -0.24 -5.49 -54.04
N VAL A 994 -0.24 -4.15 -53.96
CA VAL A 994 0.98 -3.34 -54.05
C VAL A 994 1.17 -2.56 -52.75
N GLU A 995 2.33 -2.74 -52.13
CA GLU A 995 2.76 -1.93 -50.99
C GLU A 995 3.13 -0.52 -51.47
N GLN A 996 2.65 0.51 -50.79
CA GLN A 996 2.94 1.90 -51.13
C GLN A 996 3.87 2.51 -50.09
N THR A 997 4.95 3.16 -50.52
CA THR A 997 5.77 3.96 -49.59
C THR A 997 4.91 5.07 -48.98
N ASP A 998 5.22 5.50 -47.75
CA ASP A 998 4.60 6.65 -47.10
C ASP A 998 4.51 7.87 -48.05
N THR A 999 5.56 8.12 -48.83
CA THR A 999 5.64 9.19 -49.83
C THR A 999 4.57 9.05 -50.90
N ILE A 1000 4.35 7.84 -51.44
CA ILE A 1000 3.31 7.59 -52.44
C ILE A 1000 1.92 7.72 -51.81
N ALA A 1001 1.71 7.17 -50.62
CA ALA A 1001 0.43 7.25 -49.92
C ALA A 1001 0.06 8.71 -49.57
N VAL A 1002 1.03 9.51 -49.12
CA VAL A 1002 0.85 10.95 -48.86
C VAL A 1002 0.54 11.71 -50.15
N ARG A 1003 1.28 11.47 -51.25
CA ARG A 1003 0.98 12.08 -52.56
C ARG A 1003 -0.45 11.78 -53.01
N GLN A 1004 -0.87 10.52 -52.96
CA GLN A 1004 -2.21 10.12 -53.39
C GLN A 1004 -3.30 10.71 -52.50
N THR A 1005 -3.06 10.76 -51.19
CA THR A 1005 -3.94 11.42 -50.23
C THR A 1005 -4.06 12.91 -50.57
N LEU A 1006 -2.95 13.59 -50.78
CA LEU A 1006 -2.94 15.00 -51.15
C LEU A 1006 -3.66 15.27 -52.48
N LEU A 1007 -3.49 14.41 -53.50
CA LEU A 1007 -4.23 14.55 -54.76
C LEU A 1007 -5.75 14.46 -54.57
N SER A 1008 -6.20 13.50 -53.76
CA SER A 1008 -7.62 13.33 -53.41
C SER A 1008 -8.14 14.58 -52.71
N GLU A 1009 -7.37 15.10 -51.76
CA GLU A 1009 -7.73 16.21 -50.90
C GLU A 1009 -7.74 17.56 -51.62
N LEU A 1010 -6.73 17.85 -52.46
CA LEU A 1010 -6.69 19.11 -53.24
C LEU A 1010 -7.93 19.25 -54.13
N GLY A 1011 -8.33 18.18 -54.83
CA GLY A 1011 -9.53 18.17 -55.67
C GLY A 1011 -10.83 18.33 -54.88
N ARG A 1012 -10.86 17.85 -53.63
CA ARG A 1012 -12.00 17.97 -52.73
C ARG A 1012 -12.10 19.37 -52.15
N TRP A 1013 -11.03 19.87 -51.54
CA TRP A 1013 -10.98 21.18 -50.90
C TRP A 1013 -11.12 22.35 -51.89
N ALA A 1014 -10.58 22.26 -53.11
CA ALA A 1014 -10.81 23.30 -54.12
C ALA A 1014 -12.29 23.44 -54.49
N ARG A 1015 -13.05 22.34 -54.48
CA ARG A 1015 -14.51 22.36 -54.70
C ARG A 1015 -15.26 22.95 -53.52
N VAL A 1016 -14.81 22.66 -52.30
CA VAL A 1016 -15.41 23.17 -51.06
C VAL A 1016 -15.16 24.67 -50.90
N GLU A 1017 -13.92 25.12 -51.05
CA GLU A 1017 -13.57 26.54 -50.90
C GLU A 1017 -13.99 27.40 -52.10
N GLY A 1018 -14.35 26.78 -53.23
CA GLY A 1018 -14.74 27.47 -54.46
C GLY A 1018 -13.62 28.28 -55.11
N LYS A 1019 -12.36 28.03 -54.71
CA LYS A 1019 -11.15 28.70 -55.20
C LYS A 1019 -9.97 27.71 -55.27
N PRO A 1020 -8.95 27.99 -56.09
CA PRO A 1020 -7.75 27.15 -56.13
C PRO A 1020 -7.03 27.13 -54.77
N ILE A 1021 -6.61 25.95 -54.31
CA ILE A 1021 -5.79 25.80 -53.09
C ILE A 1021 -4.35 26.18 -53.40
N HIS A 1022 -3.77 27.07 -52.60
CA HIS A 1022 -2.36 27.44 -52.75
C HIS A 1022 -1.45 26.33 -52.20
N ILE A 1023 -0.53 25.81 -53.02
CA ILE A 1023 0.45 24.80 -52.59
C ILE A 1023 1.87 25.37 -52.56
N GLY A 1024 2.65 24.96 -51.57
CA GLY A 1024 4.05 25.37 -51.39
C GLY A 1024 5.05 24.49 -52.15
N GLN A 1025 6.30 24.97 -52.23
CA GLN A 1025 7.40 24.29 -52.95
C GLN A 1025 7.63 22.84 -52.49
N ARG A 1026 7.48 22.56 -51.19
CA ARG A 1026 7.62 21.18 -50.67
C ARG A 1026 6.66 20.19 -51.31
N VAL A 1027 5.44 20.61 -51.70
CA VAL A 1027 4.52 19.74 -52.44
C VAL A 1027 5.06 19.45 -53.84
N ILE A 1028 5.61 20.45 -54.51
CA ILE A 1028 6.20 20.28 -55.84
C ILE A 1028 7.35 19.28 -55.75
N ASP A 1029 8.23 19.45 -54.78
CA ASP A 1029 9.35 18.55 -54.50
C ASP A 1029 8.86 17.16 -54.13
N LEU A 1030 7.79 17.08 -53.32
CA LEU A 1030 7.16 15.83 -52.92
C LEU A 1030 6.73 15.06 -54.16
N PHE A 1031 6.23 15.67 -55.23
CA PHE A 1031 5.82 14.99 -56.47
C PHE A 1031 6.99 14.66 -57.42
N GLY A 1032 8.12 15.36 -57.32
CA GLY A 1032 9.31 15.11 -58.15
C GLY A 1032 8.97 15.05 -59.64
N ASN A 1033 9.26 13.91 -60.28
CA ASN A 1033 8.99 13.70 -61.72
C ASN A 1033 7.48 13.67 -62.09
N ASP A 1034 6.58 13.54 -61.10
CA ASP A 1034 5.12 13.52 -61.31
C ASP A 1034 4.48 14.92 -61.35
N TRP A 1035 5.28 15.99 -61.42
CA TRP A 1035 4.82 17.39 -61.43
C TRP A 1035 3.77 17.70 -62.51
N ARG A 1036 3.74 16.96 -63.63
CA ARG A 1036 2.69 17.07 -64.67
C ARG A 1036 1.28 16.83 -64.12
N THR A 1037 1.15 16.08 -63.03
CA THR A 1037 -0.14 15.91 -62.33
C THR A 1037 -0.54 17.20 -61.63
N LEU A 1038 0.40 17.87 -60.97
CA LEU A 1038 0.17 19.18 -60.38
C LEU A 1038 -0.16 20.23 -61.47
N GLU A 1039 0.52 20.23 -62.61
CA GLU A 1039 0.23 21.15 -63.72
C GLU A 1039 -1.20 20.94 -64.26
N ARG A 1040 -1.65 19.69 -64.39
CA ARG A 1040 -3.04 19.38 -64.76
C ARG A 1040 -4.05 19.87 -63.72
N LEU A 1041 -3.75 19.79 -62.44
CA LEU A 1041 -4.61 20.34 -61.38
C LEU A 1041 -4.65 21.87 -61.42
N GLN A 1042 -3.51 22.52 -61.70
CA GLN A 1042 -3.43 23.97 -61.87
C GLN A 1042 -4.26 24.44 -63.08
N GLN A 1043 -4.13 23.75 -64.22
CA GLN A 1043 -4.93 24.03 -65.43
C GLN A 1043 -6.44 23.85 -65.20
N ARG A 1044 -6.83 22.97 -64.27
CA ARG A 1044 -8.22 22.76 -63.84
C ARG A 1044 -8.70 23.77 -62.80
N GLY A 1045 -7.86 24.73 -62.39
CA GLY A 1045 -8.19 25.70 -61.33
C GLY A 1045 -8.33 25.08 -59.95
N ILE A 1046 -7.79 23.87 -59.72
CA ILE A 1046 -7.86 23.18 -58.42
C ILE A 1046 -6.78 23.71 -57.48
N ILE A 1047 -5.60 24.01 -58.01
CA ILE A 1047 -4.48 24.54 -57.23
C ILE A 1047 -3.87 25.77 -57.87
N SER A 1048 -3.18 26.55 -57.05
CA SER A 1048 -2.30 27.63 -57.47
C SER A 1048 -0.95 27.48 -56.78
N TRP A 1049 0.12 27.88 -57.44
CA TRP A 1049 1.43 28.06 -56.81
C TRP A 1049 2.18 29.15 -57.55
N GLU A 1050 3.06 29.86 -56.86
CA GLU A 1050 3.95 30.82 -57.49
C GLU A 1050 5.08 30.05 -58.19
N ARG A 1051 5.19 30.19 -59.51
CA ARG A 1051 6.38 29.69 -60.20
C ARG A 1051 7.55 30.51 -59.68
N PRO A 1052 8.64 29.88 -59.21
CA PRO A 1052 9.84 30.61 -58.80
C PRO A 1052 10.39 31.47 -59.93
#